data_AF-A0A8C1UVN2-F1
#
_entry.id   AF-A0A8C1UVN2-F1
#
_cell.length_a   1.000
_cell.length_b   1.000
_cell.length_c   1.000
_cell.angle_alpha   90.00
_cell.angle_beta   90.00
_cell.angle_gamma   90.00
#
_symmetry.space_group_name_H-M   'P 1'
#
loop_
_entity.id
_entity.type
_entity.pdbx_description
1 polymer ?
#
loop_
_entity_poly.entity_id
_entity_poly.type
_entity_poly.pdbx_seq_one_letter_code
_entity_poly.pdbx_strand_id
1 'polypeptide(L)'
;GSRLYPVCLCLYFTLVFVCLCVFKEEKAQLGITMSDIMDDQSAVGSQKEEESAINLPSTPTPQQQHTDPASPTVATTPEPPPVACGNKVMTRSSEMDLEYEDGRGFGIGELVWGKLRGFSWWPGRIVSWWMAGRSRAAEGTRWVMWFGDGKFSVVCVEKLLPLSTFCTSFHQPTYNKQPMYRKAIYEVLQTAGMRAGKPFPVCVSADDPDISNSVEVHTQQMIEWASTGFLPSGAKGLEPPPAERSPYTEVYPEMWVEPEAAAYTAPPPAKKPRKNSVEKPKIKEIIDEGTRERLVYEVRQKCRNIEDICISCGSLNVALEHPLFIGAMCQSCKNSFLECAYQYDDDGYQSYCTICCGGREVLMCGNNNCCRCFCVECVDLLVGSGSAQAAIREDPWNCYMCCSRNVSGLLRRRDDWTSRLQLFFANNHDQEFEPPKLYSPMSAEKRQPIRVLSLFDGIATGLLVLKDLGIQVDRYVASEVCEDSITVGIVRHHGKIMYVGDVRNITHKHIQEWGPFDLVIGGSPCNDLSIVNPARKGLFEGTGRLFFEFYRLLHEARPKEGDERPFFWLFENVVAMGISDKRDISRFLECNPVMIDAKEVSAAHRARYFWGNLPGMNRPLTAMMNDRLELQDCLEHGRTAKFGKVRTITTRSNSIKQGKDQHYPVYMNNKEDILWCTEMER
;
A
#
# COMPACT_ATOMS: atom_id res chain seq x y z
N GLY A 1 15.92 -16.56 -6.33
CA GLY A 1 14.60 -17.19 -6.60
C GLY A 1 13.48 -16.67 -5.70
N SER A 2 13.34 -17.17 -4.47
CA SER A 2 12.18 -16.93 -3.57
C SER A 2 12.15 -15.58 -2.83
N ARG A 3 13.01 -14.63 -3.20
CA ARG A 3 12.94 -13.21 -2.77
C ARG A 3 12.16 -12.33 -3.73
N LEU A 4 11.54 -12.90 -4.76
CA LEU A 4 10.72 -12.11 -5.68
C LEU A 4 9.42 -11.66 -5.02
N TYR A 5 9.42 -10.41 -4.60
CA TYR A 5 8.28 -9.81 -3.92
C TYR A 5 7.53 -8.89 -4.88
N PRO A 6 6.24 -9.15 -5.13
CA PRO A 6 5.50 -8.51 -6.21
C PRO A 6 5.32 -7.03 -6.07
N VAL A 7 5.13 -6.54 -4.85
CA VAL A 7 4.72 -5.15 -4.66
C VAL A 7 5.87 -4.18 -4.94
N CYS A 8 7.12 -4.49 -4.55
CA CYS A 8 8.25 -3.64 -4.92
C CYS A 8 8.56 -3.73 -6.43
N LEU A 9 8.46 -4.89 -7.08
CA LEU A 9 8.61 -4.93 -8.54
C LEU A 9 7.45 -4.18 -9.23
N CYS A 10 6.19 -4.51 -8.94
CA CYS A 10 5.03 -3.87 -9.55
C CYS A 10 5.01 -2.35 -9.32
N LEU A 11 5.20 -1.86 -8.09
CA LEU A 11 5.19 -0.42 -7.78
C LEU A 11 6.27 0.36 -8.53
N TYR A 12 7.48 -0.20 -8.65
CA TYR A 12 8.58 0.47 -9.36
C TYR A 12 8.46 0.32 -10.88
N PHE A 13 7.93 -0.79 -11.40
CA PHE A 13 7.49 -0.88 -12.80
C PHE A 13 6.39 0.15 -13.12
N THR A 14 5.54 0.45 -12.13
CA THR A 14 4.56 1.54 -12.18
C THR A 14 5.21 2.93 -12.20
N LEU A 15 6.51 3.10 -11.96
CA LEU A 15 7.17 4.43 -11.93
C LEU A 15 8.03 4.74 -13.16
N VAL A 16 8.26 3.79 -14.07
CA VAL A 16 9.20 4.02 -15.17
C VAL A 16 8.58 3.88 -16.57
N PHE A 17 8.34 5.01 -17.23
CA PHE A 17 8.27 5.12 -18.70
C PHE A 17 8.72 6.52 -19.19
N VAL A 18 9.29 7.34 -18.30
CA VAL A 18 9.52 8.77 -18.57
C VAL A 18 10.97 9.09 -18.87
N CYS A 19 11.89 8.34 -18.29
CA CYS A 19 13.31 8.54 -18.50
C CYS A 19 13.72 8.34 -19.99
N LEU A 20 12.92 7.59 -20.76
CA LEU A 20 13.10 7.36 -22.21
C LEU A 20 12.77 8.57 -23.10
N CYS A 21 11.92 9.51 -22.65
CA CYS A 21 11.68 10.77 -23.37
C CYS A 21 12.66 11.88 -22.96
N VAL A 22 13.29 11.74 -21.78
CA VAL A 22 14.21 12.74 -21.20
C VAL A 22 15.52 12.85 -22.00
N PHE A 23 16.12 11.72 -22.38
CA PHE A 23 17.46 11.73 -22.98
C PHE A 23 17.48 12.10 -24.47
N LYS A 24 16.39 11.87 -25.22
CA LYS A 24 16.28 12.32 -26.62
C LYS A 24 16.33 13.85 -26.76
N GLU A 25 15.94 14.59 -25.72
CA GLU A 25 15.76 16.03 -25.77
C GLU A 25 16.92 16.84 -25.18
N GLU A 26 17.71 16.29 -24.24
CA GLU A 26 18.99 16.92 -23.85
C GLU A 26 19.88 17.14 -25.07
N LYS A 27 19.86 16.21 -26.03
CA LYS A 27 20.60 16.35 -27.29
C LYS A 27 19.98 17.32 -28.29
N ALA A 28 18.65 17.52 -28.26
CA ALA A 28 17.99 18.53 -29.06
C ALA A 28 18.27 19.94 -28.50
N GLN A 29 18.29 20.12 -27.17
CA GLN A 29 18.68 21.37 -26.53
C GLN A 29 20.19 21.65 -26.63
N LEU A 30 21.06 20.63 -26.53
CA LEU A 30 22.50 20.77 -26.78
C LEU A 30 22.82 21.02 -28.27
N GLY A 31 22.05 20.42 -29.18
CA GLY A 31 22.16 20.67 -30.62
C GLY A 31 21.71 22.07 -31.02
N ILE A 32 20.65 22.59 -30.40
CA ILE A 32 20.15 23.95 -30.62
C ILE A 32 21.08 24.98 -29.97
N THR A 33 21.62 24.71 -28.76
CA THR A 33 22.60 25.63 -28.13
C THR A 33 23.95 25.64 -28.83
N MET A 34 24.39 24.55 -29.47
CA MET A 34 25.59 24.57 -30.31
C MET A 34 25.35 25.23 -31.68
N SER A 35 24.15 25.17 -32.27
CA SER A 35 23.83 25.91 -33.50
C SER A 35 23.66 27.40 -33.23
N ASP A 36 23.06 27.79 -32.10
CA ASP A 36 22.84 29.19 -31.74
C ASP A 36 24.13 29.90 -31.31
N ILE A 37 25.16 29.16 -30.87
CA ILE A 37 26.50 29.71 -30.61
C ILE A 37 27.35 29.82 -31.89
N MET A 38 27.00 29.10 -32.97
CA MET A 38 27.74 29.14 -34.24
C MET A 38 27.18 30.15 -35.26
N ASP A 39 25.97 30.69 -35.07
CA ASP A 39 25.38 31.69 -35.98
C ASP A 39 25.65 33.16 -35.58
N ASP A 40 26.23 33.43 -34.41
CA ASP A 40 26.49 34.82 -33.93
C ASP A 40 27.97 35.27 -34.03
N GLN A 41 28.76 34.60 -34.88
CA GLN A 41 30.11 35.05 -35.26
C GLN A 41 30.36 34.86 -36.76
N SER A 42 29.65 35.62 -37.59
CA SER A 42 30.02 35.78 -39.01
C SER A 42 29.87 37.22 -39.49
N ALA A 43 30.70 38.13 -38.98
CA ALA A 43 31.08 39.32 -39.73
C ALA A 43 32.46 39.83 -39.31
N VAL A 44 33.30 40.04 -40.33
CA VAL A 44 34.57 40.81 -40.35
C VAL A 44 35.87 40.02 -40.14
N GLY A 45 36.56 39.78 -41.26
CA GLY A 45 37.93 40.29 -41.42
C GLY A 45 39.09 39.30 -41.38
N SER A 46 39.53 38.89 -42.57
CA SER A 46 40.75 38.14 -42.90
C SER A 46 42.05 38.68 -42.28
N GLN A 47 42.96 37.80 -41.85
CA GLN A 47 44.40 37.83 -42.18
C GLN A 47 45.13 36.54 -41.76
N LYS A 48 46.21 36.23 -42.50
CA LYS A 48 47.02 34.99 -42.50
C LYS A 48 48.18 35.02 -41.47
N GLU A 49 48.88 33.87 -41.40
CA GLU A 49 50.23 33.59 -40.82
C GLU A 49 50.21 33.10 -39.35
N GLU A 50 50.97 32.12 -38.87
CA GLU A 50 51.96 31.13 -39.37
C GLU A 50 52.26 30.16 -38.18
N GLU A 51 52.98 29.07 -38.42
CA GLU A 51 53.31 27.96 -37.48
C GLU A 51 54.00 28.35 -36.16
N SER A 52 53.83 27.53 -35.10
CA SER A 52 54.94 26.81 -34.45
C SER A 52 54.51 25.94 -33.26
N ALA A 53 55.12 24.75 -33.20
CA ALA A 53 55.08 23.80 -32.09
C ALA A 53 55.90 24.31 -30.88
N ILE A 54 55.65 23.75 -29.67
CA ILE A 54 56.64 23.20 -28.71
C ILE A 54 56.06 23.00 -27.29
N ASN A 55 56.16 21.75 -26.82
CA ASN A 55 56.44 21.17 -25.48
C ASN A 55 55.67 21.54 -24.19
N LEU A 56 55.18 20.47 -23.55
CA LEU A 56 55.02 20.26 -22.10
C LEU A 56 56.35 20.52 -21.33
N PRO A 57 56.29 20.90 -20.03
CA PRO A 57 56.54 19.88 -18.99
C PRO A 57 55.81 20.05 -17.64
N SER A 58 55.54 18.87 -17.05
CA SER A 58 55.49 18.45 -15.63
C SER A 58 55.36 19.42 -14.43
N THR A 59 54.55 18.93 -13.48
CA THR A 59 54.39 19.27 -12.05
C THR A 59 55.65 19.62 -11.25
N PRO A 60 55.50 20.38 -10.15
CA PRO A 60 55.76 19.79 -8.82
C PRO A 60 54.83 20.26 -7.69
N THR A 61 54.67 19.42 -6.66
CA THR A 61 54.16 19.72 -5.30
C THR A 61 55.17 20.55 -4.49
N PRO A 62 54.70 21.37 -3.51
CA PRO A 62 55.18 21.20 -2.12
C PRO A 62 54.14 21.50 -1.02
N GLN A 63 54.58 21.32 0.23
CA GLN A 63 53.88 21.03 1.48
C GLN A 63 53.29 22.22 2.28
N GLN A 64 52.28 21.86 3.10
CA GLN A 64 51.85 22.31 4.45
C GLN A 64 52.45 23.57 5.12
N GLN A 65 51.58 24.43 5.68
CA GLN A 65 51.46 24.65 7.14
C GLN A 65 50.19 25.44 7.57
N HIS A 66 49.58 24.92 8.65
CA HIS A 66 48.59 25.40 9.63
C HIS A 66 48.13 26.88 9.67
N THR A 67 46.82 27.07 9.92
CA THR A 67 46.23 27.56 11.20
C THR A 67 44.72 27.35 11.23
N ASP A 68 44.22 26.77 12.33
CA ASP A 68 42.81 26.65 12.75
C ASP A 68 42.38 27.91 13.53
N PRO A 69 41.07 28.25 13.70
CA PRO A 69 40.36 27.70 14.86
C PRO A 69 38.82 27.49 14.76
N ALA A 70 38.39 26.46 15.51
CA ALA A 70 37.27 26.40 16.47
C ALA A 70 35.80 26.25 16.00
N SER A 71 35.27 25.05 16.27
CA SER A 71 33.86 24.74 16.56
C SER A 71 33.54 24.94 18.06
N PRO A 72 32.26 25.16 18.44
CA PRO A 72 31.77 24.84 19.79
C PRO A 72 30.75 23.68 19.73
N THR A 73 30.93 22.56 20.43
CA THR A 73 30.74 22.24 21.86
C THR A 73 29.36 21.64 22.17
N VAL A 74 29.41 20.37 22.57
CA VAL A 74 28.37 19.55 23.21
C VAL A 74 28.01 20.14 24.57
N ALA A 75 26.72 20.27 24.88
CA ALA A 75 26.22 20.65 26.20
C ALA A 75 25.46 19.49 26.84
N THR A 76 25.96 19.05 27.99
CA THR A 76 25.37 18.09 28.94
C THR A 76 24.42 18.77 29.94
N THR A 77 23.20 18.21 30.05
CA THR A 77 22.26 18.06 31.21
C THR A 77 21.95 19.21 32.19
N PRO A 78 20.69 19.22 32.69
CA PRO A 78 20.51 18.99 34.14
C PRO A 78 19.41 17.97 34.50
N GLU A 79 19.72 17.11 35.46
CA GLU A 79 18.74 16.36 36.28
C GLU A 79 17.88 17.31 37.14
N PRO A 80 16.62 16.95 37.47
CA PRO A 80 15.89 17.58 38.57
C PRO A 80 16.23 16.93 39.94
N PRO A 81 16.12 17.70 41.05
CA PRO A 81 16.71 17.37 42.35
C PRO A 81 15.94 16.32 43.17
N PRO A 82 16.57 15.68 44.18
CA PRO A 82 15.88 14.78 45.11
C PRO A 82 15.29 15.57 46.28
N VAL A 83 13.98 15.44 46.53
CA VAL A 83 13.38 15.94 47.79
C VAL A 83 12.38 14.95 48.38
N ALA A 84 12.83 14.37 49.50
CA ALA A 84 12.15 13.99 50.73
C ALA A 84 10.79 13.26 50.69
N CYS A 85 10.85 12.04 51.22
CA CYS A 85 9.75 11.27 51.79
C CYS A 85 8.96 12.08 52.84
N GLY A 86 7.66 12.23 52.63
CA GLY A 86 6.71 12.76 53.61
C GLY A 86 5.38 12.00 53.50
N ASN A 87 5.07 11.20 54.52
CA ASN A 87 3.85 10.41 54.65
C ASN A 87 2.58 11.28 54.50
N LYS A 88 1.74 10.96 53.50
CA LYS A 88 0.29 11.22 53.55
C LYS A 88 -0.46 9.98 53.07
N VAL A 89 -1.12 9.33 54.02
CA VAL A 89 -2.18 8.36 53.80
C VAL A 89 -3.34 9.10 53.11
N MET A 90 -3.76 8.70 51.90
CA MET A 90 -5.09 9.02 51.36
C MET A 90 -5.53 7.99 50.30
N THR A 91 -6.52 7.18 50.71
CA THR A 91 -7.73 6.76 49.97
C THR A 91 -7.65 6.34 48.50
N ARG A 92 -8.03 5.08 48.30
CA ARG A 92 -8.27 4.37 47.04
C ARG A 92 -9.64 4.76 46.47
N SER A 93 -9.71 5.59 45.42
CA SER A 93 -10.93 5.77 44.59
C SER A 93 -10.69 6.57 43.29
N SER A 94 -11.09 5.96 42.15
CA SER A 94 -11.54 6.52 40.85
C SER A 94 -10.64 7.49 40.04
N GLU A 95 -10.05 6.98 38.97
CA GLU A 95 -9.81 7.72 37.71
C GLU A 95 -10.11 6.79 36.52
N MET A 96 -11.37 6.81 36.04
CA MET A 96 -11.70 6.46 34.66
C MET A 96 -11.84 7.81 33.93
N ASP A 97 -10.83 8.21 33.17
CA ASP A 97 -10.95 9.39 32.29
C ASP A 97 -12.04 9.13 31.24
N LEU A 98 -13.20 9.76 31.41
CA LEU A 98 -14.30 9.72 30.46
C LEU A 98 -13.85 10.32 29.11
N GLU A 99 -13.98 9.56 28.03
CA GLU A 99 -13.50 9.96 26.70
C GLU A 99 -14.29 11.15 26.14
N TYR A 100 -13.56 12.15 25.62
CA TYR A 100 -14.10 13.40 25.07
C TYR A 100 -14.79 14.33 26.08
N GLU A 101 -14.57 14.14 27.38
CA GLU A 101 -14.91 15.12 28.42
C GLU A 101 -13.81 16.19 28.61
N ASP A 102 -13.20 16.62 27.51
CA ASP A 102 -12.09 17.61 27.48
C ASP A 102 -12.59 19.07 27.40
N GLY A 103 -13.90 19.30 27.48
CA GLY A 103 -14.52 20.62 27.38
C GLY A 103 -14.47 21.25 25.98
N ARG A 104 -13.96 20.54 24.95
CA ARG A 104 -13.81 21.06 23.58
C ARG A 104 -15.01 20.75 22.67
N GLY A 105 -16.08 20.17 23.23
CA GLY A 105 -17.32 19.86 22.51
C GLY A 105 -17.28 18.53 21.73
N PHE A 106 -18.43 18.09 21.24
CA PHE A 106 -18.65 16.84 20.50
C PHE A 106 -18.33 15.56 21.30
N GLY A 107 -19.34 15.08 22.03
CA GLY A 107 -19.29 13.80 22.75
C GLY A 107 -19.64 12.59 21.89
N ILE A 108 -19.44 11.39 22.45
CA ILE A 108 -19.73 10.11 21.78
C ILE A 108 -21.22 10.04 21.40
N GLY A 109 -21.49 9.58 20.18
CA GLY A 109 -22.82 9.43 19.61
C GLY A 109 -23.37 10.68 18.92
N GLU A 110 -22.72 11.85 19.04
CA GLU A 110 -23.18 13.06 18.35
C GLU A 110 -23.11 12.94 16.83
N LEU A 111 -24.14 13.44 16.14
CA LEU A 111 -24.15 13.54 14.68
C LEU A 111 -23.50 14.85 14.26
N VAL A 112 -22.54 14.77 13.33
CA VAL A 112 -21.69 15.89 12.93
C VAL A 112 -21.57 15.99 11.42
N TRP A 113 -21.24 17.19 10.95
CA TRP A 113 -20.59 17.41 9.67
C TRP A 113 -19.08 17.48 9.90
N GLY A 114 -18.30 16.77 9.08
CA GLY A 114 -16.85 16.85 9.12
C GLY A 114 -16.27 17.34 7.80
N LYS A 115 -15.22 18.15 7.88
CA LYS A 115 -14.52 18.69 6.71
C LYS A 115 -13.22 17.94 6.45
N LEU A 116 -13.23 17.06 5.45
CA LEU A 116 -12.03 16.41 4.92
C LEU A 116 -11.44 17.20 3.74
N ARG A 117 -10.11 17.18 3.60
CA ARG A 117 -9.40 17.86 2.51
C ARG A 117 -9.83 17.26 1.18
N GLY A 118 -10.30 18.10 0.26
CA GLY A 118 -10.77 17.66 -1.07
C GLY A 118 -12.22 17.17 -1.13
N PHE A 119 -12.94 17.12 -0.01
CA PHE A 119 -14.34 16.72 0.04
C PHE A 119 -15.25 17.88 0.48
N SER A 120 -16.53 17.82 0.10
CA SER A 120 -17.58 18.64 0.72
C SER A 120 -17.73 18.28 2.20
N TRP A 121 -18.42 19.11 2.98
CA TRP A 121 -18.81 18.72 4.33
C TRP A 121 -19.57 17.40 4.27
N TRP A 122 -19.11 16.39 5.03
CA TRP A 122 -19.65 15.04 4.96
C TRP A 122 -20.29 14.67 6.31
N PRO A 123 -21.45 13.99 6.33
CA PRO A 123 -22.10 13.63 7.59
C PRO A 123 -21.41 12.42 8.25
N GLY A 124 -21.26 12.49 9.56
CA GLY A 124 -20.66 11.44 10.37
C GLY A 124 -21.23 11.38 11.78
N ARG A 125 -20.72 10.44 12.56
CA ARG A 125 -21.05 10.25 13.97
C ARG A 125 -19.77 10.19 14.78
N ILE A 126 -19.75 10.88 15.92
CA ILE A 126 -18.64 10.75 16.86
C ILE A 126 -18.73 9.38 17.49
N VAL A 127 -17.64 8.65 17.39
CA VAL A 127 -17.47 7.33 17.97
C VAL A 127 -16.21 7.35 18.79
N SER A 128 -16.05 6.33 19.62
CA SER A 128 -14.79 6.17 20.31
C SER A 128 -13.76 5.41 19.49
N TRP A 129 -12.51 5.57 19.90
CA TRP A 129 -11.40 4.72 19.48
C TRP A 129 -11.67 3.21 19.63
N TRP A 130 -12.46 2.74 20.62
CA TRP A 130 -12.81 1.30 20.71
C TRP A 130 -13.66 0.84 19.53
N MET A 131 -14.59 1.68 19.08
CA MET A 131 -15.48 1.36 17.96
C MET A 131 -14.74 1.45 16.61
N ALA A 132 -13.78 2.37 16.50
CA ALA A 132 -12.88 2.45 15.36
C ALA A 132 -11.84 1.31 15.32
N GLY A 133 -11.61 0.61 16.45
CA GLY A 133 -10.56 -0.40 16.58
C GLY A 133 -9.16 0.17 16.34
N ARG A 134 -8.90 1.38 16.87
CA ARG A 134 -7.67 2.16 16.68
C ARG A 134 -7.24 2.79 18.01
N SER A 135 -6.10 3.48 18.06
CA SER A 135 -5.61 4.18 19.28
C SER A 135 -6.49 5.37 19.66
N ARG A 136 -6.42 5.78 20.93
CA ARG A 136 -7.11 6.96 21.46
C ARG A 136 -6.81 8.20 20.59
N ALA A 137 -7.84 8.97 20.26
CA ALA A 137 -7.67 10.21 19.53
C ALA A 137 -6.84 11.19 20.37
N ALA A 138 -5.92 11.92 19.73
CA ALA A 138 -5.14 12.96 20.40
C ALA A 138 -6.06 14.08 20.91
N GLU A 139 -5.60 14.82 21.92
CA GLU A 139 -6.37 15.93 22.50
C GLU A 139 -6.80 16.93 21.40
N GLY A 140 -8.06 17.37 21.41
CA GLY A 140 -8.61 18.25 20.37
C GLY A 140 -9.00 17.56 19.06
N THR A 141 -8.98 16.22 19.01
CA THR A 141 -9.48 15.42 17.89
C THR A 141 -10.58 14.43 18.32
N ARG A 142 -11.39 13.98 17.35
CA ARG A 142 -12.44 12.98 17.56
C ARG A 142 -12.38 11.91 16.48
N TRP A 143 -12.69 10.67 16.85
CA TRP A 143 -13.00 9.63 15.87
C TRP A 143 -14.39 9.87 15.29
N VAL A 144 -14.47 9.96 13.97
CA VAL A 144 -15.70 10.11 13.20
C VAL A 144 -15.91 8.88 12.35
N MET A 145 -17.06 8.23 12.51
CA MET A 145 -17.56 7.23 11.57
C MET A 145 -18.41 7.92 10.51
N TRP A 146 -18.05 7.78 9.23
CA TRP A 146 -18.75 8.42 8.13
C TRP A 146 -19.97 7.63 7.68
N PHE A 147 -21.09 8.31 7.47
CA PHE A 147 -22.25 7.70 6.82
C PHE A 147 -21.96 7.47 5.33
N GLY A 148 -22.57 6.44 4.75
CA GLY A 148 -22.42 6.01 3.35
C GLY A 148 -21.48 4.83 3.19
N ASP A 149 -20.23 4.94 3.63
CA ASP A 149 -19.21 3.89 3.50
C ASP A 149 -18.74 3.28 4.83
N GLY A 150 -19.14 3.85 5.98
CA GLY A 150 -18.85 3.33 7.31
C GLY A 150 -17.38 3.46 7.72
N LYS A 151 -16.55 4.22 6.99
CA LYS A 151 -15.14 4.39 7.33
C LYS A 151 -14.95 5.28 8.56
N PHE A 152 -13.79 5.15 9.19
CA PHE A 152 -13.42 5.93 10.36
C PHE A 152 -12.30 6.91 10.02
N SER A 153 -12.30 8.09 10.63
CA SER A 153 -11.20 9.04 10.52
C SER A 153 -11.06 9.86 11.80
N VAL A 154 -9.82 10.26 12.13
CA VAL A 154 -9.56 11.24 13.18
C VAL A 154 -9.73 12.63 12.60
N VAL A 155 -10.58 13.44 13.21
CA VAL A 155 -10.89 14.80 12.74
C VAL A 155 -10.69 15.80 13.87
N CYS A 156 -9.98 16.89 13.58
CA CYS A 156 -9.83 18.01 14.51
C CYS A 156 -11.20 18.62 14.82
N VAL A 157 -11.46 18.97 16.09
CA VAL A 157 -12.72 19.59 16.53
C VAL A 157 -13.08 20.83 15.71
N GLU A 158 -12.09 21.63 15.31
CA GLU A 158 -12.27 22.82 14.46
C GLU A 158 -12.82 22.53 13.05
N LYS A 159 -12.71 21.28 12.60
CA LYS A 159 -13.23 20.79 11.31
C LYS A 159 -14.55 20.05 11.46
N LEU A 160 -15.20 20.16 12.62
CA LEU A 160 -16.49 19.57 12.92
C LEU A 160 -17.54 20.66 13.13
N LEU A 161 -18.74 20.42 12.61
CA LEU A 161 -19.93 21.21 12.89
C LEU A 161 -21.06 20.28 13.35
N PRO A 162 -21.98 20.72 14.23
CA PRO A 162 -23.14 19.92 14.59
C PRO A 162 -24.03 19.65 13.37
N LEU A 163 -24.65 18.46 13.28
CA LEU A 163 -25.56 18.14 12.18
C LEU A 163 -26.72 19.15 12.05
N SER A 164 -27.11 19.80 13.14
CA SER A 164 -28.14 20.86 13.17
C SER A 164 -27.85 22.02 12.21
N THR A 165 -26.60 22.21 11.79
CA THR A 165 -26.19 23.18 10.75
C THR A 165 -26.44 22.68 9.31
N PHE A 166 -27.43 21.82 9.12
CA PHE A 166 -27.71 21.14 7.85
C PHE A 166 -27.90 22.13 6.69
N CYS A 167 -28.63 23.23 6.90
CA CYS A 167 -28.91 24.22 5.86
C CYS A 167 -27.66 24.92 5.29
N THR A 168 -26.58 25.04 6.07
CA THR A 168 -25.32 25.67 5.64
C THR A 168 -24.26 24.66 5.20
N SER A 169 -24.30 23.45 5.75
CA SER A 169 -23.30 22.41 5.49
C SER A 169 -23.67 21.48 4.33
N PHE A 170 -24.96 21.30 4.03
CA PHE A 170 -25.42 20.43 2.95
C PHE A 170 -25.04 20.98 1.58
N HIS A 171 -24.30 20.18 0.80
CA HIS A 171 -23.83 20.58 -0.53
C HIS A 171 -24.62 19.93 -1.67
N GLN A 172 -25.65 20.63 -2.16
CA GLN A 172 -26.52 20.18 -3.26
C GLN A 172 -25.76 19.71 -4.52
N PRO A 173 -24.69 20.40 -5.00
CA PRO A 173 -23.96 19.93 -6.19
C PRO A 173 -23.29 18.57 -6.00
N THR A 174 -22.83 18.24 -4.78
CA THR A 174 -22.24 16.94 -4.48
C THR A 174 -23.32 15.88 -4.38
N TYR A 175 -24.45 16.20 -3.74
CA TYR A 175 -25.63 15.33 -3.72
C TYR A 175 -26.08 14.94 -5.12
N ASN A 176 -26.10 15.88 -6.08
CA ASN A 176 -26.53 15.58 -7.44
C ASN A 176 -25.51 14.75 -8.24
N LYS A 177 -24.23 14.71 -7.85
CA LYS A 177 -23.15 14.09 -8.64
C LYS A 177 -22.59 12.79 -8.03
N GLN A 178 -22.67 12.61 -6.72
CA GLN A 178 -22.01 11.52 -6.01
C GLN A 178 -23.05 10.58 -5.35
N PRO A 179 -23.23 9.34 -5.85
CA PRO A 179 -24.16 8.37 -5.25
C PRO A 179 -23.86 8.07 -3.78
N MET A 180 -22.58 8.03 -3.42
CA MET A 180 -22.14 7.77 -2.05
C MET A 180 -22.53 8.90 -1.09
N TYR A 181 -22.51 10.16 -1.54
CA TYR A 181 -22.99 11.28 -0.74
C TYR A 181 -24.51 11.23 -0.56
N ARG A 182 -25.27 10.83 -1.58
CA ARG A 182 -26.72 10.60 -1.45
C ARG A 182 -27.03 9.54 -0.39
N LYS A 183 -26.32 8.42 -0.43
CA LYS A 183 -26.42 7.34 0.56
C LYS A 183 -26.10 7.85 1.97
N ALA A 184 -25.02 8.60 2.12
CA ALA A 184 -24.62 9.18 3.40
C ALA A 184 -25.68 10.13 3.98
N ILE A 185 -26.26 10.99 3.15
CA ILE A 185 -27.34 11.91 3.54
C ILE A 185 -28.60 11.15 3.94
N TYR A 186 -28.97 10.11 3.20
CA TYR A 186 -30.11 9.27 3.55
C TYR A 186 -29.94 8.60 4.92
N GLU A 187 -28.80 7.94 5.16
CA GLU A 187 -28.54 7.22 6.41
C GLU A 187 -28.48 8.15 7.63
N VAL A 188 -27.83 9.32 7.51
CA VAL A 188 -27.77 10.28 8.62
C VAL A 188 -29.15 10.87 8.92
N LEU A 189 -29.98 11.12 7.90
CA LEU A 189 -31.32 11.65 8.08
C LEU A 189 -32.30 10.60 8.62
N GLN A 190 -32.12 9.32 8.30
CA GLN A 190 -32.85 8.24 8.97
C GLN A 190 -32.52 8.20 10.46
N THR A 191 -31.23 8.24 10.79
CA THR A 191 -30.76 8.26 12.18
C THR A 191 -31.30 9.49 12.92
N ALA A 192 -31.24 10.66 12.29
CA ALA A 192 -31.80 11.90 12.82
C ALA A 192 -33.32 11.84 13.00
N GLY A 193 -34.06 11.27 12.04
CA GLY A 193 -35.50 11.08 12.11
C GLY A 193 -35.92 10.19 13.28
N MET A 194 -35.20 9.09 13.49
CA MET A 194 -35.42 8.21 14.65
C MET A 194 -35.19 8.95 15.97
N ARG A 195 -34.09 9.71 16.10
CA ARG A 195 -33.80 10.49 17.32
C ARG A 195 -34.80 11.63 17.56
N ALA A 196 -35.22 12.30 16.50
CA ALA A 196 -36.12 13.45 16.59
C ALA A 196 -37.60 13.06 16.76
N GLY A 197 -37.94 11.76 16.81
CA GLY A 197 -39.31 11.27 16.95
C GLY A 197 -40.14 11.38 15.66
N LYS A 198 -39.48 11.49 14.50
CA LYS A 198 -40.08 11.53 13.16
C LYS A 198 -39.49 10.40 12.30
N PRO A 199 -39.84 9.14 12.57
CA PRO A 199 -39.33 8.01 11.81
C PRO A 199 -39.84 8.07 10.37
N PHE A 200 -38.95 7.84 9.42
CA PHE A 200 -39.26 7.78 7.99
C PHE A 200 -39.34 6.30 7.57
N PRO A 201 -40.33 5.88 6.74
CA PRO A 201 -40.45 4.49 6.29
C PRO A 201 -39.20 3.97 5.57
N VAL A 202 -38.75 2.77 5.92
CA VAL A 202 -37.63 2.08 5.25
C VAL A 202 -38.17 1.38 4.00
N CYS A 203 -37.68 1.74 2.81
CA CYS A 203 -38.02 1.02 1.58
C CYS A 203 -37.29 -0.33 1.56
N VAL A 204 -38.05 -1.42 1.64
CA VAL A 204 -37.57 -2.80 1.49
C VAL A 204 -38.00 -3.35 0.12
N SER A 205 -37.08 -4.04 -0.55
CA SER A 205 -37.14 -4.68 -1.88
C SER A 205 -36.73 -3.82 -3.08
N ALA A 206 -35.73 -4.31 -3.80
CA ALA A 206 -35.10 -3.70 -4.97
C ALA A 206 -35.26 -4.66 -6.15
N ASP A 207 -36.40 -4.60 -6.84
CA ASP A 207 -36.61 -5.28 -8.13
C ASP A 207 -37.68 -4.58 -9.00
N ASP A 208 -37.95 -3.29 -8.76
CA ASP A 208 -38.91 -2.51 -9.57
C ASP A 208 -38.33 -1.12 -9.93
N PRO A 209 -38.18 -0.77 -11.22
CA PRO A 209 -37.64 0.51 -11.67
C PRO A 209 -38.48 1.73 -11.25
N ASP A 210 -39.75 1.55 -10.87
CA ASP A 210 -40.59 2.64 -10.34
C ASP A 210 -40.22 3.06 -8.88
N ILE A 211 -39.46 2.23 -8.14
CA ILE A 211 -39.07 2.50 -6.75
C ILE A 211 -37.94 3.52 -6.65
N SER A 212 -37.04 3.61 -7.64
CA SER A 212 -35.93 4.58 -7.62
C SER A 212 -36.42 6.02 -7.53
N ASN A 213 -37.52 6.33 -8.23
CA ASN A 213 -38.17 7.65 -8.16
C ASN A 213 -38.83 7.87 -6.78
N SER A 214 -39.38 6.82 -6.17
CA SER A 214 -40.01 6.89 -4.84
C SER A 214 -39.01 7.16 -3.71
N VAL A 215 -37.85 6.49 -3.73
CA VAL A 215 -36.76 6.69 -2.75
C VAL A 215 -36.14 8.09 -2.88
N GLU A 216 -36.03 8.61 -4.10
CA GLU A 216 -35.50 9.95 -4.35
C GLU A 216 -36.46 11.05 -3.87
N VAL A 217 -37.77 10.90 -4.13
CA VAL A 217 -38.82 11.79 -3.60
C VAL A 217 -38.86 11.75 -2.07
N HIS A 218 -38.70 10.56 -1.48
CA HIS A 218 -38.70 10.39 -0.03
C HIS A 218 -37.48 11.06 0.63
N THR A 219 -36.30 10.88 0.05
CA THR A 219 -35.07 11.52 0.55
C THR A 219 -35.15 13.04 0.43
N GLN A 220 -35.80 13.56 -0.61
CA GLN A 220 -36.00 15.00 -0.77
C GLN A 220 -36.87 15.61 0.35
N GLN A 221 -37.91 14.89 0.81
CA GLN A 221 -38.73 15.30 1.96
C GLN A 221 -37.92 15.31 3.27
N MET A 222 -37.00 14.36 3.44
CA MET A 222 -36.09 14.32 4.59
C MET A 222 -35.12 15.52 4.55
N ILE A 223 -34.59 15.86 3.37
CA ILE A 223 -33.68 17.01 3.16
C ILE A 223 -34.40 18.33 3.45
N GLU A 224 -35.63 18.50 3.00
CA GLU A 224 -36.44 19.69 3.29
C GLU A 224 -36.72 19.82 4.80
N TRP A 225 -37.08 18.72 5.45
CA TRP A 225 -37.25 18.67 6.89
C TRP A 225 -35.96 19.04 7.66
N ALA A 226 -34.81 18.51 7.26
CA ALA A 226 -33.53 18.84 7.87
C ALA A 226 -33.15 20.32 7.62
N SER A 227 -33.46 20.84 6.44
CA SER A 227 -33.22 22.25 6.07
C SER A 227 -34.08 23.24 6.86
N THR A 228 -35.24 22.81 7.36
CA THR A 228 -36.07 23.60 8.29
C THR A 228 -35.63 23.46 9.76
N GLY A 229 -34.46 22.87 10.01
CA GLY A 229 -33.86 22.79 11.34
C GLY A 229 -34.34 21.63 12.20
N PHE A 230 -34.81 20.53 11.61
CA PHE A 230 -35.23 19.30 12.31
C PHE A 230 -36.44 19.49 13.25
N LEU A 231 -37.41 20.33 12.87
CA LEU A 231 -38.62 20.58 13.66
C LEU A 231 -39.52 19.33 13.79
N PRO A 232 -40.24 19.15 14.92
CA PRO A 232 -40.43 20.10 16.03
C PRO A 232 -39.34 20.03 17.11
N SER A 233 -38.56 18.95 17.16
CA SER A 233 -37.57 18.68 18.22
C SER A 233 -36.32 19.56 18.09
N GLY A 234 -36.07 20.10 16.90
CA GLY A 234 -34.94 20.97 16.63
C GLY A 234 -33.58 20.26 16.83
N ALA A 235 -32.53 21.04 17.07
CA ALA A 235 -31.19 20.50 17.35
C ALA A 235 -31.15 19.56 18.57
N LYS A 236 -32.00 19.79 19.57
CA LYS A 236 -32.09 18.94 20.78
C LYS A 236 -32.56 17.52 20.47
N GLY A 237 -33.39 17.37 19.43
CA GLY A 237 -33.85 16.06 18.96
C GLY A 237 -32.78 15.21 18.28
N LEU A 238 -31.59 15.77 18.03
CA LEU A 238 -30.48 15.04 17.39
C LEU A 238 -29.48 14.47 18.40
N GLU A 239 -29.62 14.86 19.68
CA GLU A 239 -28.72 14.40 20.72
C GLU A 239 -28.73 12.87 20.82
N PRO A 240 -27.57 12.24 21.05
CA PRO A 240 -27.51 10.80 21.19
C PRO A 240 -28.37 10.30 22.36
N PRO A 241 -29.08 9.17 22.21
CA PRO A 241 -29.69 8.48 23.34
C PRO A 241 -28.66 8.10 24.42
N PRO A 242 -29.03 7.94 25.70
CA PRO A 242 -28.10 7.54 26.76
C PRO A 242 -27.30 6.26 26.46
N ALA A 243 -27.90 5.32 25.71
CA ALA A 243 -27.23 4.10 25.25
C ALA A 243 -26.11 4.36 24.23
N GLU A 244 -26.25 5.38 23.37
CA GLU A 244 -25.24 5.76 22.37
C GLU A 244 -24.17 6.72 22.94
N ARG A 245 -24.41 7.33 24.12
CA ARG A 245 -23.43 8.15 24.84
C ARG A 245 -22.44 7.30 25.66
N SER A 246 -22.84 6.08 26.00
CA SER A 246 -22.02 5.17 26.78
C SER A 246 -21.15 4.30 25.85
N PRO A 247 -19.85 4.25 26.09
CA PRO A 247 -18.94 3.29 25.46
C PRO A 247 -19.33 1.82 25.60
N TYR A 248 -20.02 1.52 26.70
CA TYR A 248 -20.08 0.19 27.32
C TYR A 248 -21.52 -0.31 27.53
N THR A 249 -22.54 0.40 27.04
CA THR A 249 -23.93 -0.04 27.17
C THR A 249 -24.34 -0.85 25.94
N GLU A 250 -24.30 -2.18 26.07
CA GLU A 250 -24.93 -3.12 25.14
C GLU A 250 -26.45 -2.92 25.12
N VAL A 251 -27.00 -2.18 24.15
CA VAL A 251 -28.33 -2.43 23.56
C VAL A 251 -28.39 -1.79 22.16
N TYR A 252 -28.37 -2.57 21.08
CA TYR A 252 -29.57 -2.81 20.25
C TYR A 252 -29.31 -3.79 19.10
N PRO A 253 -30.21 -4.77 18.91
CA PRO A 253 -30.34 -5.58 17.70
C PRO A 253 -31.17 -4.85 16.63
N GLU A 254 -30.76 -4.99 15.38
CA GLU A 254 -31.63 -5.53 14.31
C GLU A 254 -30.78 -6.00 13.14
N MET A 255 -30.91 -7.29 12.85
CA MET A 255 -30.35 -8.00 11.71
C MET A 255 -30.86 -7.36 10.41
N TRP A 256 -29.96 -6.72 9.66
CA TRP A 256 -30.13 -6.63 8.23
C TRP A 256 -29.86 -8.00 7.64
N VAL A 257 -30.95 -8.64 7.25
CA VAL A 257 -31.02 -9.90 6.52
C VAL A 257 -30.21 -9.76 5.22
N GLU A 258 -29.28 -10.69 4.98
CA GLU A 258 -28.66 -10.84 3.67
C GLU A 258 -29.72 -11.23 2.63
N PRO A 259 -29.76 -10.61 1.44
CA PRO A 259 -30.44 -11.21 0.31
C PRO A 259 -29.52 -12.28 -0.29
N GLU A 260 -29.75 -13.54 0.10
CA GLU A 260 -29.17 -14.70 -0.56
C GLU A 260 -29.65 -14.81 -2.02
N ALA A 261 -28.70 -15.22 -2.85
CA ALA A 261 -28.83 -15.41 -4.28
C ALA A 261 -30.02 -16.28 -4.69
N ALA A 262 -30.72 -15.83 -5.73
CA ALA A 262 -31.71 -16.62 -6.45
C ALA A 262 -31.06 -17.88 -7.05
N ALA A 263 -31.33 -19.04 -6.46
CA ALA A 263 -31.22 -20.33 -7.11
C ALA A 263 -32.63 -20.83 -7.46
N TYR A 264 -32.80 -21.23 -8.71
CA TYR A 264 -34.04 -21.71 -9.29
C TYR A 264 -34.54 -23.05 -8.67
N THR A 265 -35.86 -23.09 -8.47
CA THR A 265 -36.81 -24.23 -8.56
C THR A 265 -36.76 -25.39 -7.54
N ALA A 266 -37.92 -25.60 -6.89
CA ALA A 266 -38.30 -26.76 -6.06
C ALA A 266 -38.75 -27.98 -6.90
N PRO A 267 -38.95 -29.20 -6.32
CA PRO A 267 -40.22 -29.55 -5.64
C PRO A 267 -40.06 -30.57 -4.43
N PRO A 268 -41.10 -31.22 -3.86
CA PRO A 268 -41.81 -30.87 -2.61
C PRO A 268 -41.75 -32.00 -1.51
N PRO A 269 -42.68 -32.14 -0.54
CA PRO A 269 -42.64 -31.51 0.79
C PRO A 269 -42.59 -32.49 1.98
N ALA A 270 -42.42 -31.89 3.18
CA ALA A 270 -42.88 -32.34 4.51
C ALA A 270 -41.93 -33.16 5.42
N LYS A 271 -41.51 -32.55 6.54
CA LYS A 271 -42.00 -32.81 7.91
C LYS A 271 -41.37 -31.83 8.93
N LYS A 272 -42.21 -31.20 9.76
CA LYS A 272 -41.82 -30.42 10.97
C LYS A 272 -41.43 -31.38 12.13
N PRO A 273 -41.06 -30.89 13.34
CA PRO A 273 -39.76 -30.32 13.74
C PRO A 273 -39.19 -31.04 15.00
N ARG A 274 -37.91 -30.85 15.39
CA ARG A 274 -37.48 -31.09 16.78
C ARG A 274 -36.47 -30.06 17.30
N LYS A 275 -36.76 -29.64 18.53
CA LYS A 275 -36.20 -28.60 19.41
C LYS A 275 -34.67 -28.59 19.61
N ASN A 276 -34.16 -27.36 19.64
CA ASN A 276 -33.10 -26.75 20.46
C ASN A 276 -32.09 -27.64 21.20
N SER A 277 -30.81 -27.37 20.95
CA SER A 277 -29.76 -27.31 21.98
C SER A 277 -29.13 -25.92 21.98
N VAL A 278 -29.02 -25.34 23.17
CA VAL A 278 -28.58 -23.98 23.49
C VAL A 278 -27.09 -23.79 23.18
N GLU A 279 -26.73 -22.82 22.34
CA GLU A 279 -25.36 -22.30 22.25
C GLU A 279 -25.23 -20.99 23.05
N LYS A 280 -24.14 -20.89 23.83
CA LYS A 280 -23.81 -19.73 24.68
C LYS A 280 -23.34 -18.54 23.81
N PRO A 281 -23.64 -17.29 24.22
CA PRO A 281 -23.22 -16.10 23.49
C PRO A 281 -21.71 -15.88 23.61
N LYS A 282 -21.06 -15.58 22.47
CA LYS A 282 -19.64 -15.26 22.36
C LYS A 282 -19.38 -13.83 22.85
N ILE A 283 -18.67 -13.69 23.96
CA ILE A 283 -18.14 -12.43 24.48
C ILE A 283 -16.99 -11.97 23.58
N LYS A 284 -17.02 -10.70 23.15
CA LYS A 284 -15.94 -10.06 22.37
C LYS A 284 -14.96 -9.43 23.36
N GLU A 285 -13.89 -10.14 23.71
CA GLU A 285 -12.88 -9.65 24.65
C GLU A 285 -11.98 -8.56 24.03
N ILE A 286 -11.90 -7.43 24.74
CA ILE A 286 -10.84 -6.43 24.66
C ILE A 286 -9.53 -7.11 25.07
N ILE A 287 -8.49 -6.99 24.25
CA ILE A 287 -7.16 -7.46 24.63
C ILE A 287 -6.44 -6.29 25.30
N ASP A 288 -6.37 -6.32 26.62
CA ASP A 288 -5.45 -5.47 27.39
C ASP A 288 -4.00 -5.97 27.19
N GLU A 289 -2.99 -5.11 27.33
CA GLU A 289 -1.56 -5.45 27.13
C GLU A 289 -1.13 -6.59 28.08
N GLY A 290 -1.73 -6.67 29.27
CA GLY A 290 -1.61 -7.81 30.19
C GLY A 290 -2.48 -9.03 29.85
N THR A 291 -3.46 -8.91 28.95
CA THR A 291 -4.33 -10.02 28.53
C THR A 291 -3.57 -11.03 27.71
N ARG A 292 -2.71 -10.59 26.78
CA ARG A 292 -1.88 -11.50 25.99
C ARG A 292 -0.92 -12.30 26.89
N GLU A 293 -0.27 -11.63 27.84
CA GLU A 293 0.63 -12.29 28.79
C GLU A 293 -0.10 -13.28 29.68
N ARG A 294 -1.26 -12.89 30.23
CA ARG A 294 -2.11 -13.77 31.04
C ARG A 294 -2.57 -14.99 30.27
N LEU A 295 -3.06 -14.82 29.05
CA LEU A 295 -3.53 -15.94 28.22
C LEU A 295 -2.40 -16.88 27.86
N VAL A 296 -1.21 -16.36 27.54
CA VAL A 296 -0.02 -17.18 27.30
C VAL A 296 0.42 -17.91 28.58
N TYR A 297 0.30 -17.28 29.75
CA TYR A 297 0.52 -17.93 31.04
C TYR A 297 -0.47 -19.08 31.27
N GLU A 298 -1.77 -18.88 31.01
CA GLU A 298 -2.80 -19.94 31.07
C GLU A 298 -2.46 -21.12 30.15
N VAL A 299 -1.92 -20.86 28.95
CA VAL A 299 -1.44 -21.90 28.03
C VAL A 299 -0.25 -22.66 28.63
N ARG A 300 0.73 -21.98 29.26
CA ARG A 300 1.85 -22.64 29.96
C ARG A 300 1.36 -23.53 31.11
N GLN A 301 0.31 -23.10 31.81
CA GLN A 301 -0.34 -23.89 32.88
C GLN A 301 -1.26 -25.00 32.34
N LYS A 302 -1.34 -25.19 31.01
CA LYS A 302 -2.22 -26.15 30.34
C LYS A 302 -3.71 -25.95 30.63
N CYS A 303 -4.09 -24.72 30.99
CA CYS A 303 -5.49 -24.35 31.22
C CYS A 303 -6.21 -23.94 29.92
N ARG A 304 -5.46 -23.71 28.84
CA ARG A 304 -5.96 -23.28 27.53
C ARG A 304 -5.06 -23.83 26.42
N ASN A 305 -5.61 -24.10 25.23
CA ASN A 305 -4.78 -24.45 24.07
C ASN A 305 -4.26 -23.20 23.37
N ILE A 306 -3.04 -23.27 22.83
CA ILE A 306 -2.45 -22.17 22.07
C ILE A 306 -3.21 -21.88 20.76
N GLU A 307 -3.93 -22.87 20.24
CA GLU A 307 -4.75 -22.77 19.03
C GLU A 307 -6.08 -22.05 19.27
N ASP A 308 -6.44 -21.78 20.52
CA ASP A 308 -7.65 -21.04 20.89
C ASP A 308 -7.39 -19.53 21.07
N ILE A 309 -6.14 -19.08 20.92
CA ILE A 309 -5.74 -17.68 21.10
C ILE A 309 -4.98 -17.16 19.88
N CYS A 310 -5.22 -15.90 19.53
CA CYS A 310 -4.42 -15.22 18.52
C CYS A 310 -3.00 -15.04 19.06
N ILE A 311 -2.02 -15.78 18.53
CA ILE A 311 -0.64 -15.70 19.04
C ILE A 311 0.03 -14.36 18.70
N SER A 312 -0.50 -13.63 17.71
CA SER A 312 0.00 -12.32 17.29
C SER A 312 -0.38 -11.20 18.27
N CYS A 313 -1.61 -11.17 18.78
CA CYS A 313 -2.09 -10.09 19.63
C CYS A 313 -2.72 -10.52 20.96
N GLY A 314 -3.12 -11.78 21.14
CA GLY A 314 -3.83 -12.26 22.34
C GLY A 314 -5.35 -12.30 22.22
N SER A 315 -5.94 -12.02 21.05
CA SER A 315 -7.40 -12.08 20.85
C SER A 315 -7.95 -13.49 21.02
N LEU A 316 -9.09 -13.61 21.71
CA LEU A 316 -9.90 -14.83 21.66
C LEU A 316 -10.81 -14.90 20.43
N ASN A 317 -10.98 -13.80 19.69
CA ASN A 317 -11.77 -13.78 18.46
C ASN A 317 -10.95 -14.29 17.27
N VAL A 318 -10.58 -15.57 17.35
CA VAL A 318 -9.79 -16.26 16.35
C VAL A 318 -10.62 -16.53 15.10
N ALA A 319 -10.03 -16.33 13.93
CA ALA A 319 -10.68 -16.51 12.64
C ALA A 319 -9.99 -17.58 11.78
N LEU A 320 -8.68 -17.79 11.99
CA LEU A 320 -7.88 -18.75 11.26
C LEU A 320 -6.66 -19.16 12.09
N GLU A 321 -5.93 -20.15 11.60
CA GLU A 321 -4.65 -20.57 12.15
C GLU A 321 -3.50 -19.67 11.65
N HIS A 322 -2.54 -19.37 12.51
CA HIS A 322 -1.35 -18.61 12.13
C HIS A 322 -0.53 -19.40 11.08
N PRO A 323 -0.13 -18.79 9.94
CA PRO A 323 0.43 -19.54 8.81
C PRO A 323 1.80 -20.17 9.10
N LEU A 324 2.61 -19.54 9.97
CA LEU A 324 3.99 -19.96 10.25
C LEU A 324 4.18 -20.85 11.50
N PHE A 325 3.34 -20.66 12.52
CA PHE A 325 3.52 -21.24 13.85
C PHE A 325 2.21 -21.83 14.34
N ILE A 326 2.28 -22.83 15.22
CA ILE A 326 1.12 -23.41 15.89
C ILE A 326 0.49 -22.34 16.80
N GLY A 327 -0.81 -22.16 16.65
CA GLY A 327 -1.56 -21.06 17.24
C GLY A 327 -2.57 -20.47 16.27
N ALA A 328 -3.50 -19.68 16.80
CA ALA A 328 -4.50 -19.00 16.00
C ALA A 328 -4.14 -17.55 15.66
N MET A 329 -4.95 -16.94 14.82
CA MET A 329 -4.85 -15.57 14.33
C MET A 329 -6.26 -14.97 14.18
N CYS A 330 -6.45 -13.76 14.68
CA CYS A 330 -7.70 -13.01 14.49
C CYS A 330 -7.72 -12.29 13.14
N GLN A 331 -8.90 -11.83 12.69
CA GLN A 331 -9.04 -11.17 11.39
C GLN A 331 -8.20 -9.88 11.26
N SER A 332 -8.05 -9.10 12.33
CA SER A 332 -7.23 -7.88 12.34
C SER A 332 -5.75 -8.19 12.12
N CYS A 333 -5.22 -9.21 12.82
CA CYS A 333 -3.85 -9.67 12.64
C CYS A 333 -3.63 -10.29 11.26
N LYS A 334 -4.64 -10.95 10.67
CA LYS A 334 -4.57 -11.41 9.27
C LYS A 334 -4.38 -10.24 8.31
N ASN A 335 -5.16 -9.17 8.44
CA ASN A 335 -5.03 -7.99 7.58
C ASN A 335 -3.65 -7.35 7.74
N SER A 336 -3.19 -7.18 8.99
CA SER A 336 -1.86 -6.66 9.30
C SER A 336 -0.76 -7.56 8.71
N PHE A 337 -0.94 -8.88 8.75
CA PHE A 337 0.00 -9.83 8.16
C PHE A 337 0.07 -9.72 6.64
N LEU A 338 -1.07 -9.55 5.96
CA LEU A 338 -1.11 -9.34 4.50
C LEU A 338 -0.41 -8.05 4.08
N GLU A 339 -0.48 -7.00 4.89
CA GLU A 339 0.17 -5.71 4.65
C GLU A 339 1.68 -5.75 4.94
N CYS A 340 2.08 -6.34 6.07
CA CYS A 340 3.41 -6.16 6.65
C CYS A 340 4.39 -7.32 6.40
N ALA A 341 3.94 -8.55 6.13
CA ALA A 341 4.84 -9.72 6.15
C ALA A 341 5.94 -9.70 5.08
N TYR A 342 5.75 -8.91 4.01
CA TYR A 342 6.73 -8.69 2.94
C TYR A 342 7.21 -7.23 2.85
N GLN A 343 7.18 -6.52 3.97
CA GLN A 343 7.83 -5.21 4.11
C GLN A 343 9.25 -5.41 4.63
N TYR A 344 10.20 -4.70 4.03
CA TYR A 344 11.62 -4.78 4.33
C TYR A 344 12.19 -3.36 4.45
N ASP A 345 13.10 -3.18 5.39
CA ASP A 345 13.82 -1.94 5.58
C ASP A 345 15.08 -1.91 4.70
N ASP A 346 15.77 -0.77 4.67
CA ASP A 346 16.96 -0.53 3.84
C ASP A 346 18.15 -1.46 4.19
N ASP A 347 18.12 -2.09 5.37
CA ASP A 347 19.09 -3.11 5.79
C ASP A 347 18.82 -4.50 5.17
N GLY A 348 17.71 -4.66 4.43
CA GLY A 348 17.29 -5.90 3.79
C GLY A 348 16.60 -6.90 4.72
N TYR A 349 16.32 -6.52 5.97
CA TYR A 349 15.53 -7.30 6.93
C TYR A 349 14.06 -6.89 6.92
N GLN A 350 13.19 -7.75 7.43
CA GLN A 350 11.78 -7.45 7.56
C GLN A 350 11.56 -6.28 8.53
N SER A 351 10.78 -5.28 8.10
CA SER A 351 10.44 -4.10 8.92
C SER A 351 9.71 -4.45 10.21
N TYR A 352 9.02 -5.60 10.24
CA TYR A 352 8.20 -6.01 11.37
C TYR A 352 8.46 -7.45 11.80
N CYS A 353 8.06 -7.75 13.04
CA CYS A 353 8.13 -9.10 13.60
C CYS A 353 7.39 -10.13 12.74
N THR A 354 8.04 -11.26 12.45
CA THR A 354 7.50 -12.42 11.71
C THR A 354 6.23 -13.02 12.35
N ILE A 355 6.00 -12.80 13.66
CA ILE A 355 4.85 -13.36 14.39
C ILE A 355 3.69 -12.37 14.47
N CYS A 356 3.93 -11.14 14.93
CA CYS A 356 2.87 -10.19 15.21
C CYS A 356 2.71 -9.08 14.17
N CYS A 357 3.63 -8.96 13.20
CA CYS A 357 3.65 -7.86 12.23
C CYS A 357 3.66 -6.47 12.88
N GLY A 358 4.32 -6.38 14.04
CA GLY A 358 4.60 -5.14 14.76
C GLY A 358 5.86 -5.30 15.59
N GLY A 359 5.84 -4.76 16.81
CA GLY A 359 6.95 -4.78 17.76
C GLY A 359 7.86 -3.56 17.61
N ARG A 360 8.27 -2.98 18.74
CA ARG A 360 9.13 -1.77 18.78
C ARG A 360 10.61 -2.10 18.63
N GLU A 361 11.03 -3.24 19.16
CA GLU A 361 12.41 -3.72 19.12
C GLU A 361 12.40 -5.16 18.61
N VAL A 362 13.28 -5.46 17.64
CA VAL A 362 13.33 -6.75 16.95
C VAL A 362 14.73 -7.37 16.96
N LEU A 363 14.75 -8.69 17.03
CA LEU A 363 15.93 -9.54 16.88
C LEU A 363 16.06 -9.95 15.41
N MET A 364 17.18 -9.61 14.80
CA MET A 364 17.51 -9.98 13.42
C MET A 364 18.15 -11.37 13.37
N CYS A 365 17.75 -12.17 12.38
CA CYS A 365 18.35 -13.48 12.16
C CYS A 365 19.78 -13.37 11.61
N GLY A 366 20.75 -14.04 12.24
CA GLY A 366 22.14 -14.11 11.78
C GLY A 366 22.40 -15.14 10.67
N ASN A 367 21.44 -16.03 10.38
CA ASN A 367 21.56 -16.98 9.25
C ASN A 367 21.65 -16.25 7.90
N ASN A 368 22.67 -16.59 7.11
CA ASN A 368 22.85 -16.11 5.76
C ASN A 368 21.58 -16.32 4.91
N ASN A 369 21.24 -15.30 4.13
CA ASN A 369 20.05 -15.25 3.27
C ASN A 369 18.69 -15.24 4.00
N CYS A 370 18.63 -15.26 5.33
CA CYS A 370 17.42 -15.03 6.10
C CYS A 370 17.24 -13.55 6.41
N CYS A 371 16.03 -13.03 6.25
CA CYS A 371 15.70 -11.62 6.46
C CYS A 371 14.64 -11.46 7.57
N ARG A 372 14.43 -12.49 8.39
CA ARG A 372 13.33 -12.50 9.36
C ARG A 372 13.71 -11.82 10.66
N CYS A 373 12.74 -11.12 11.22
CA CYS A 373 12.85 -10.41 12.49
C CYS A 373 11.83 -10.94 13.51
N PHE A 374 12.19 -10.95 14.79
CA PHE A 374 11.31 -11.37 15.88
C PHE A 374 11.33 -10.33 17.00
N CYS A 375 10.18 -9.76 17.38
CA CYS A 375 10.19 -8.77 18.46
C CYS A 375 10.48 -9.39 19.83
N VAL A 376 11.16 -8.63 20.69
CA VAL A 376 11.56 -9.01 22.05
C VAL A 376 10.35 -9.54 22.84
N GLU A 377 9.23 -8.83 22.77
CA GLU A 377 7.97 -9.20 23.44
C GLU A 377 7.46 -10.58 23.00
N CYS A 378 7.39 -10.86 21.68
CA CYS A 378 6.93 -12.16 21.20
C CYS A 378 7.84 -13.30 21.66
N VAL A 379 9.16 -13.05 21.69
CA VAL A 379 10.14 -14.06 22.13
C VAL A 379 9.99 -14.34 23.62
N ASP A 380 9.93 -13.32 24.46
CA ASP A 380 9.83 -13.52 25.92
C ASP A 380 8.48 -14.13 26.33
N LEU A 381 7.40 -13.79 25.62
CA LEU A 381 6.08 -14.38 25.87
C LEU A 381 5.97 -15.81 25.35
N LEU A 382 6.32 -16.09 24.10
CA LEU A 382 6.05 -17.40 23.48
C LEU A 382 7.16 -18.41 23.74
N VAL A 383 8.41 -17.99 23.87
CA VAL A 383 9.55 -18.89 24.09
C VAL A 383 9.86 -19.02 25.57
N GLY A 384 9.93 -17.92 26.30
CA GLY A 384 10.27 -17.91 27.73
C GLY A 384 10.84 -16.58 28.17
N SER A 385 10.55 -16.14 29.39
CA SER A 385 11.08 -14.87 29.91
C SER A 385 12.62 -14.89 29.91
N GLY A 386 13.24 -13.84 29.38
CA GLY A 386 14.70 -13.73 29.23
C GLY A 386 15.26 -14.44 28.00
N SER A 387 14.41 -15.05 27.15
CA SER A 387 14.86 -15.70 25.91
C SER A 387 15.34 -14.69 24.89
N ALA A 388 14.75 -13.48 24.86
CA ALA A 388 15.23 -12.42 23.99
C ALA A 388 16.65 -11.99 24.37
N GLN A 389 16.93 -11.81 25.66
CA GLN A 389 18.28 -11.49 26.16
C GLN A 389 19.28 -12.63 25.99
N ALA A 390 18.81 -13.89 25.95
CA ALA A 390 19.65 -15.01 25.57
C ALA A 390 20.03 -14.94 24.07
N ALA A 391 19.05 -14.67 23.20
CA ALA A 391 19.26 -14.52 21.76
C ALA A 391 20.17 -13.33 21.41
N ILE A 392 20.04 -12.19 22.10
CA ILE A 392 20.92 -11.01 21.92
C ILE A 392 22.39 -11.34 22.23
N ARG A 393 22.62 -12.22 23.21
CA ARG A 393 23.98 -12.64 23.60
C ARG A 393 24.53 -13.78 22.74
N GLU A 394 23.70 -14.37 21.88
CA GLU A 394 24.08 -15.44 20.97
C GLU A 394 24.48 -14.85 19.62
N ASP A 395 25.73 -15.06 19.20
CA ASP A 395 26.24 -14.58 17.92
C ASP A 395 26.97 -15.72 17.18
N PRO A 396 26.49 -16.18 16.00
CA PRO A 396 25.27 -15.74 15.31
C PRO A 396 24.00 -16.43 15.85
N TRP A 397 22.96 -15.65 16.17
CA TRP A 397 21.65 -16.19 16.53
C TRP A 397 20.86 -16.65 15.30
N ASN A 398 20.40 -17.90 15.32
CA ASN A 398 19.49 -18.44 14.30
C ASN A 398 18.03 -18.29 14.73
N CYS A 399 17.20 -17.71 13.86
CA CYS A 399 15.79 -17.51 14.19
C CYS A 399 14.99 -18.81 14.20
N TYR A 400 13.80 -18.78 14.80
CA TYR A 400 12.93 -19.96 14.97
C TYR A 400 12.42 -20.58 13.66
N MET A 401 12.59 -19.89 12.52
CA MET A 401 12.31 -20.44 11.19
C MET A 401 13.51 -21.14 10.57
N CYS A 402 14.73 -20.81 11.00
CA CYS A 402 16.00 -21.36 10.51
C CYS A 402 16.53 -22.50 11.37
N CYS A 403 16.23 -22.49 12.68
CA CYS A 403 16.66 -23.53 13.59
C CYS A 403 16.20 -24.93 13.15
N SER A 404 17.05 -25.93 13.41
CA SER A 404 16.74 -27.34 13.21
C SER A 404 15.65 -27.83 14.17
N ARG A 405 15.62 -27.28 15.38
CA ARG A 405 14.54 -27.50 16.36
C ARG A 405 13.29 -26.76 15.91
N ASN A 406 12.18 -27.49 15.81
CA ASN A 406 10.87 -26.94 15.46
C ASN A 406 10.06 -26.46 16.69
N VAL A 407 10.57 -26.66 17.91
CA VAL A 407 9.91 -26.26 19.16
C VAL A 407 10.87 -25.46 20.04
N SER A 408 10.43 -24.26 20.44
CA SER A 408 11.12 -23.37 21.39
C SER A 408 10.10 -22.79 22.37
N GLY A 409 10.06 -23.32 23.60
CA GLY A 409 9.02 -22.97 24.57
C GLY A 409 7.63 -23.39 24.09
N LEU A 410 6.68 -22.45 24.04
CA LEU A 410 5.37 -22.65 23.44
C LEU A 410 5.36 -22.45 21.92
N LEU A 411 6.39 -21.79 21.37
CA LEU A 411 6.48 -21.50 19.94
C LEU A 411 6.86 -22.77 19.18
N ARG A 412 5.96 -23.27 18.33
CA ARG A 412 6.22 -24.42 17.45
C ARG A 412 6.06 -24.01 16.00
N ARG A 413 7.10 -24.20 15.18
CA ARG A 413 7.06 -24.00 13.73
C ARG A 413 6.16 -25.08 13.12
N ARG A 414 5.27 -24.71 12.21
CA ARG A 414 4.46 -25.67 11.43
C ARG A 414 5.34 -26.38 10.42
N ASP A 415 5.12 -27.68 10.19
CA ASP A 415 5.89 -28.43 9.18
C ASP A 415 5.40 -28.10 7.75
N ASP A 416 4.12 -27.77 7.59
CA ASP A 416 3.45 -27.40 6.33
C ASP A 416 3.40 -25.87 6.09
N TRP A 417 4.18 -25.08 6.85
CA TRP A 417 4.09 -23.61 6.84
C TRP A 417 4.25 -22.98 5.45
N THR A 418 5.04 -23.60 4.57
CA THR A 418 5.29 -23.14 3.20
C THR A 418 4.01 -23.10 2.38
N SER A 419 3.27 -24.20 2.38
CA SER A 419 1.99 -24.34 1.67
C SER A 419 0.91 -23.47 2.29
N ARG A 420 0.87 -23.36 3.63
CA ARG A 420 -0.09 -22.51 4.33
C ARG A 420 0.12 -21.03 4.05
N LEU A 421 1.36 -20.56 4.12
CA LEU A 421 1.71 -19.17 3.81
C LEU A 421 1.29 -18.83 2.37
N GLN A 422 1.45 -19.78 1.47
CA GLN A 422 1.08 -19.59 0.09
C GLN A 422 -0.43 -19.47 -0.12
N LEU A 423 -1.21 -20.37 0.46
CA LEU A 423 -2.68 -20.27 0.47
C LEU A 423 -3.16 -18.99 1.17
N PHE A 424 -2.42 -18.52 2.18
CA PHE A 424 -2.74 -17.28 2.88
C PHE A 424 -2.73 -16.05 1.96
N PHE A 425 -1.85 -16.03 0.96
CA PHE A 425 -1.74 -14.95 -0.03
C PHE A 425 -2.45 -15.24 -1.36
N ALA A 426 -2.92 -16.47 -1.58
CA ALA A 426 -3.66 -16.86 -2.77
C ALA A 426 -5.11 -16.38 -2.66
N ASN A 427 -5.35 -15.11 -3.01
CA ASN A 427 -6.70 -14.53 -3.03
C ASN A 427 -7.11 -14.26 -4.50
N ASN A 428 -7.27 -15.35 -5.26
CA ASN A 428 -7.75 -15.28 -6.65
C ASN A 428 -9.28 -15.28 -6.64
N HIS A 429 -9.87 -14.09 -6.58
CA HIS A 429 -11.33 -13.95 -6.49
C HIS A 429 -12.09 -14.15 -7.82
N ASP A 430 -11.42 -14.49 -8.93
CA ASP A 430 -12.07 -14.75 -10.21
C ASP A 430 -11.75 -16.17 -10.70
N GLN A 431 -12.76 -17.05 -10.71
CA GLN A 431 -12.68 -18.48 -11.07
C GLN A 431 -12.46 -18.75 -12.57
N GLU A 432 -12.05 -17.76 -13.37
CA GLU A 432 -11.94 -17.91 -14.83
C GLU A 432 -10.73 -18.75 -15.28
N PHE A 433 -9.68 -18.83 -14.46
CA PHE A 433 -8.43 -19.53 -14.78
C PHE A 433 -7.97 -20.44 -13.64
N GLU A 434 -7.20 -21.47 -13.96
CA GLU A 434 -6.60 -22.33 -12.94
C GLU A 434 -5.64 -21.52 -12.04
N PRO A 435 -5.59 -21.81 -10.73
CA PRO A 435 -4.63 -21.17 -9.84
C PRO A 435 -3.19 -21.40 -10.34
N PRO A 436 -2.34 -20.36 -10.37
CA PRO A 436 -0.98 -20.48 -10.88
C PRO A 436 -0.17 -21.48 -10.04
N LYS A 437 0.79 -22.19 -10.68
CA LYS A 437 1.69 -23.10 -9.97
C LYS A 437 2.36 -22.37 -8.80
N LEU A 438 2.19 -23.00 -7.65
CA LEU A 438 2.57 -22.49 -6.36
C LEU A 438 3.90 -23.11 -5.93
N TYR A 439 4.96 -22.30 -5.80
CA TYR A 439 6.28 -22.75 -5.35
C TYR A 439 6.46 -22.61 -3.83
N SER A 440 6.95 -23.68 -3.20
CA SER A 440 7.29 -23.64 -1.77
C SER A 440 8.50 -22.73 -1.50
N PRO A 441 8.45 -21.84 -0.50
CA PRO A 441 9.60 -21.05 -0.08
C PRO A 441 10.83 -21.92 0.26
N MET A 442 11.96 -21.62 -0.38
CA MET A 442 13.23 -22.30 -0.08
C MET A 442 13.81 -21.88 1.27
N SER A 443 14.42 -22.84 1.98
CA SER A 443 15.22 -22.58 3.18
C SER A 443 16.37 -21.62 2.87
N ALA A 444 16.82 -20.85 3.87
CA ALA A 444 17.76 -19.76 3.66
C ALA A 444 19.10 -20.26 3.06
N GLU A 445 19.55 -21.43 3.50
CA GLU A 445 20.81 -22.07 3.13
C GLU A 445 20.80 -22.56 1.67
N LYS A 446 19.61 -22.85 1.12
CA LYS A 446 19.44 -23.33 -0.25
C LYS A 446 19.22 -22.21 -1.26
N ARG A 447 19.08 -20.95 -0.82
CA ARG A 447 18.82 -19.81 -1.71
C ARG A 447 20.05 -19.52 -2.55
N GLN A 448 19.85 -19.47 -3.86
CA GLN A 448 20.85 -19.07 -4.84
C GLN A 448 20.54 -17.68 -5.41
N PRO A 449 21.55 -16.94 -5.89
CA PRO A 449 21.36 -15.70 -6.64
C PRO A 449 20.42 -15.91 -7.83
N ILE A 450 19.65 -14.88 -8.18
CA ILE A 450 18.60 -14.97 -9.18
C ILE A 450 19.10 -14.71 -10.59
N ARG A 451 18.57 -15.43 -11.57
CA ARG A 451 18.81 -15.20 -13.01
C ARG A 451 17.56 -14.61 -13.64
N VAL A 452 17.72 -13.46 -14.30
CA VAL A 452 16.61 -12.62 -14.78
C VAL A 452 16.70 -12.43 -16.29
N LEU A 453 15.57 -12.59 -16.95
CA LEU A 453 15.32 -12.15 -18.32
C LEU A 453 14.36 -10.95 -18.27
N SER A 454 14.83 -9.77 -18.66
CA SER A 454 14.04 -8.54 -18.73
C SER A 454 13.78 -8.17 -20.19
N LEU A 455 12.52 -8.14 -20.60
CA LEU A 455 12.10 -7.82 -21.96
C LEU A 455 11.49 -6.42 -21.97
N PHE A 456 11.91 -5.58 -22.91
CA PHE A 456 11.53 -4.16 -22.93
C PHE A 456 12.02 -3.47 -21.65
N ASP A 457 13.32 -3.62 -21.38
CA ASP A 457 13.95 -3.31 -20.10
C ASP A 457 13.90 -1.82 -19.71
N GLY A 458 13.78 -0.93 -20.71
CA GLY A 458 13.78 0.50 -20.48
C GLY A 458 15.06 0.95 -19.80
N ILE A 459 14.97 1.60 -18.64
CA ILE A 459 16.14 2.08 -17.88
C ILE A 459 16.60 1.10 -16.80
N ALA A 460 16.36 -0.20 -16.99
CA ALA A 460 16.78 -1.27 -16.10
C ALA A 460 16.19 -1.24 -14.68
N THR A 461 14.94 -0.78 -14.55
CA THR A 461 14.22 -0.69 -13.26
C THR A 461 14.21 -2.01 -12.50
N GLY A 462 14.03 -3.13 -13.21
CA GLY A 462 14.03 -4.44 -12.58
C GLY A 462 15.33 -4.75 -11.85
N LEU A 463 16.49 -4.36 -12.41
CA LEU A 463 17.78 -4.58 -11.75
C LEU A 463 18.00 -3.63 -10.57
N LEU A 464 17.57 -2.36 -10.68
CA LEU A 464 17.61 -1.41 -9.58
C LEU A 464 16.84 -1.96 -8.36
N VAL A 465 15.58 -2.35 -8.57
CA VAL A 465 14.72 -2.85 -7.49
C VAL A 465 15.26 -4.13 -6.86
N LEU A 466 15.81 -5.04 -7.67
CA LEU A 466 16.44 -6.26 -7.13
C LEU A 466 17.65 -5.93 -6.23
N LYS A 467 18.42 -4.89 -6.57
CA LYS A 467 19.54 -4.43 -5.73
C LYS A 467 19.06 -3.77 -4.45
N ASP A 468 18.06 -2.90 -4.53
CA ASP A 468 17.50 -2.20 -3.37
C ASP A 468 16.86 -3.19 -2.38
N LEU A 469 16.24 -4.26 -2.89
CA LEU A 469 15.74 -5.38 -2.08
C LEU A 469 16.85 -6.31 -1.53
N GLY A 470 18.13 -6.01 -1.80
CA GLY A 470 19.26 -6.85 -1.39
C GLY A 470 19.26 -8.24 -2.02
N ILE A 471 18.61 -8.43 -3.17
CA ILE A 471 18.53 -9.72 -3.86
C ILE A 471 19.77 -9.87 -4.74
N GLN A 472 20.55 -10.91 -4.45
CA GLN A 472 21.71 -11.23 -5.27
C GLN A 472 21.26 -11.66 -6.67
N VAL A 473 21.80 -11.02 -7.70
CA VAL A 473 21.53 -11.30 -9.11
C VAL A 473 22.78 -11.95 -9.71
N ASP A 474 22.64 -13.19 -10.18
CA ASP A 474 23.70 -13.91 -10.90
C ASP A 474 23.85 -13.36 -12.32
N ARG A 475 22.72 -13.27 -13.02
CA ARG A 475 22.65 -12.88 -14.42
C ARG A 475 21.43 -12.02 -14.68
N TYR A 476 21.62 -10.94 -15.44
CA TYR A 476 20.55 -10.07 -15.90
C TYR A 476 20.67 -9.88 -17.41
N VAL A 477 19.83 -10.58 -18.17
CA VAL A 477 19.77 -10.47 -19.63
C VAL A 477 18.63 -9.55 -20.01
N ALA A 478 18.91 -8.51 -20.80
CA ALA A 478 17.94 -7.47 -21.12
C ALA A 478 17.77 -7.30 -22.64
N SER A 479 16.52 -7.28 -23.09
CA SER A 479 16.16 -6.87 -24.45
C SER A 479 15.68 -5.42 -24.45
N GLU A 480 16.38 -4.58 -25.20
CA GLU A 480 16.06 -3.17 -25.39
C GLU A 480 16.65 -2.71 -26.74
N VAL A 481 15.98 -1.75 -27.39
CA VAL A 481 16.38 -1.20 -28.69
C VAL A 481 16.65 0.30 -28.64
N CYS A 482 16.23 0.97 -27.56
CA CYS A 482 16.51 2.38 -27.38
C CYS A 482 17.92 2.59 -26.78
N GLU A 483 18.82 3.15 -27.58
CA GLU A 483 20.22 3.42 -27.19
C GLU A 483 20.36 4.26 -25.92
N ASP A 484 19.48 5.25 -25.71
CA ASP A 484 19.51 6.08 -24.50
C ASP A 484 19.24 5.25 -23.24
N SER A 485 18.28 4.33 -23.34
CA SER A 485 17.89 3.43 -22.26
C SER A 485 18.99 2.42 -21.93
N ILE A 486 19.60 1.84 -22.97
CA ILE A 486 20.76 0.95 -22.84
C ILE A 486 21.91 1.70 -22.16
N THR A 487 22.17 2.94 -22.57
CA THR A 487 23.23 3.79 -21.98
C THR A 487 22.99 4.01 -20.49
N VAL A 488 21.76 4.37 -20.09
CA VAL A 488 21.39 4.53 -18.67
C VAL A 488 21.67 3.25 -17.88
N GLY A 489 21.23 2.08 -18.39
CA GLY A 489 21.45 0.80 -17.72
C GLY A 489 22.95 0.42 -17.62
N ILE A 490 23.73 0.63 -18.68
CA ILE A 490 25.19 0.40 -18.67
C ILE A 490 25.87 1.27 -17.60
N VAL A 491 25.56 2.56 -17.55
CA VAL A 491 26.18 3.50 -16.61
C VAL A 491 25.74 3.24 -15.18
N ARG A 492 24.43 3.17 -14.92
CA ARG A 492 23.88 2.98 -13.56
C ARG A 492 24.20 1.62 -12.97
N HIS A 493 24.42 0.61 -13.80
CA HIS A 493 24.67 -0.75 -13.33
C HIS A 493 26.05 -1.30 -13.70
N HIS A 494 26.98 -0.42 -14.07
CA HIS A 494 28.40 -0.72 -14.25
C HIS A 494 28.63 -1.89 -15.22
N GLY A 495 27.89 -1.91 -16.34
CA GLY A 495 28.01 -2.95 -17.37
C GLY A 495 27.57 -4.36 -16.95
N LYS A 496 26.87 -4.53 -15.82
CA LYS A 496 26.41 -5.85 -15.33
C LYS A 496 25.26 -6.46 -16.15
N ILE A 497 24.63 -5.68 -17.04
CA ILE A 497 23.51 -6.12 -17.86
C ILE A 497 24.02 -6.67 -19.18
N MET A 498 23.55 -7.86 -19.55
CA MET A 498 23.79 -8.44 -20.87
C MET A 498 22.69 -8.00 -21.83
N TYR A 499 22.95 -6.95 -22.62
CA TYR A 499 22.01 -6.47 -23.64
C TYR A 499 22.03 -7.34 -24.88
N VAL A 500 20.85 -7.76 -25.34
CA VAL A 500 20.68 -8.67 -26.49
C VAL A 500 19.95 -8.04 -27.68
N GLY A 501 19.64 -6.75 -27.59
CA GLY A 501 18.98 -5.99 -28.66
C GLY A 501 17.49 -6.32 -28.78
N ASP A 502 17.00 -6.33 -30.02
CA ASP A 502 15.58 -6.51 -30.34
C ASP A 502 15.04 -7.89 -29.94
N VAL A 503 13.95 -7.87 -29.18
CA VAL A 503 13.27 -9.07 -28.65
C VAL A 503 12.90 -10.08 -29.74
N ARG A 504 12.59 -9.61 -30.95
CA ARG A 504 12.17 -10.45 -32.09
C ARG A 504 13.30 -11.33 -32.62
N ASN A 505 14.56 -10.95 -32.36
CA ASN A 505 15.74 -11.71 -32.78
C ASN A 505 16.13 -12.80 -31.76
N ILE A 506 15.46 -12.88 -30.61
CA ILE A 506 15.76 -13.85 -29.56
C ILE A 506 15.11 -15.19 -29.91
N THR A 507 15.95 -16.21 -30.11
CA THR A 507 15.54 -17.56 -30.49
C THR A 507 15.47 -18.49 -29.27
N HIS A 508 14.84 -19.66 -29.42
CA HIS A 508 14.85 -20.71 -28.42
C HIS A 508 16.27 -21.10 -27.97
N LYS A 509 17.21 -21.19 -28.93
CA LYS A 509 18.62 -21.51 -28.65
C LYS A 509 19.26 -20.48 -27.72
N HIS A 510 19.00 -19.19 -27.96
CA HIS A 510 19.50 -18.13 -27.09
C HIS A 510 18.99 -18.28 -25.65
N ILE A 511 17.70 -18.57 -25.46
CA ILE A 511 17.12 -18.77 -24.12
C ILE A 511 17.76 -19.96 -23.40
N GLN A 512 18.07 -21.05 -24.10
CA GLN A 512 18.77 -22.19 -23.52
C GLN A 512 20.23 -21.87 -23.14
N GLU A 513 20.94 -21.10 -23.96
CA GLU A 513 22.35 -20.73 -23.73
C GLU A 513 22.51 -19.70 -22.61
N TRP A 514 21.58 -18.75 -22.52
CA TRP A 514 21.61 -17.69 -21.50
C TRP A 514 21.00 -18.13 -20.17
N GLY A 515 20.06 -19.07 -20.21
CA GLY A 515 19.34 -19.59 -19.06
C GLY A 515 20.11 -20.68 -18.29
N PRO A 516 19.45 -21.35 -17.33
CA PRO A 516 18.04 -21.19 -16.95
C PRO A 516 17.72 -19.83 -16.32
N PHE A 517 16.49 -19.32 -16.51
CA PHE A 517 16.01 -18.09 -15.87
C PHE A 517 15.03 -18.40 -14.74
N ASP A 518 15.15 -17.70 -13.61
CA ASP A 518 14.25 -17.81 -12.45
C ASP A 518 13.15 -16.74 -12.46
N LEU A 519 13.38 -15.65 -13.20
CA LEU A 519 12.49 -14.51 -13.34
C LEU A 519 12.42 -14.03 -14.79
N VAL A 520 11.21 -13.87 -15.32
CA VAL A 520 10.96 -13.20 -16.60
C VAL A 520 10.07 -11.97 -16.37
N ILE A 521 10.56 -10.78 -16.70
CA ILE A 521 9.80 -9.52 -16.53
C ILE A 521 9.70 -8.77 -17.85
N GLY A 522 8.64 -8.00 -18.03
CA GLY A 522 8.57 -7.07 -19.16
C GLY A 522 7.32 -6.22 -19.22
N GLY A 523 7.43 -5.09 -19.91
CA GLY A 523 6.31 -4.18 -20.19
C GLY A 523 6.40 -3.70 -21.64
N SER A 524 5.63 -4.33 -22.53
CA SER A 524 5.68 -3.97 -23.95
C SER A 524 5.09 -2.57 -24.19
N PRO A 525 5.55 -1.83 -25.22
CA PRO A 525 5.06 -0.48 -25.50
C PRO A 525 3.53 -0.39 -25.55
N CYS A 526 2.97 0.58 -24.82
CA CYS A 526 1.52 0.71 -24.63
C CYS A 526 0.83 1.62 -25.65
N ASN A 527 1.59 2.26 -26.54
CA ASN A 527 1.10 3.29 -27.46
C ASN A 527 -0.05 2.79 -28.35
N ASP A 528 0.06 1.57 -28.90
CA ASP A 528 -0.98 0.98 -29.74
C ASP A 528 -2.08 0.25 -28.95
N LEU A 529 -1.88 0.03 -27.65
CA LEU A 529 -2.89 -0.57 -26.77
C LEU A 529 -3.78 0.50 -26.12
N SER A 530 -3.23 1.70 -25.89
CA SER A 530 -3.93 2.70 -25.09
C SER A 530 -5.09 3.35 -25.84
N ILE A 531 -6.28 3.32 -25.24
CA ILE A 531 -7.49 3.94 -25.78
C ILE A 531 -7.39 5.46 -25.90
N VAL A 532 -6.46 6.08 -25.16
CA VAL A 532 -6.21 7.53 -25.22
C VAL A 532 -5.48 7.94 -26.50
N ASN A 533 -4.86 6.99 -27.20
CA ASN A 533 -4.27 7.23 -28.51
C ASN A 533 -5.34 7.03 -29.61
N PRO A 534 -5.72 8.09 -30.36
CA PRO A 534 -6.68 7.97 -31.46
C PRO A 534 -6.14 7.13 -32.63
N ALA A 535 -4.82 7.09 -32.80
CA ALA A 535 -4.13 6.36 -33.87
C ALA A 535 -3.72 4.93 -33.46
N ARG A 536 -4.32 4.40 -32.37
CA ARG A 536 -4.00 3.07 -31.85
C ARG A 536 -4.29 1.98 -32.87
N LYS A 537 -3.41 0.99 -32.96
CA LYS A 537 -3.59 -0.18 -33.83
C LYS A 537 -4.10 -1.44 -33.10
N GLY A 538 -4.15 -1.43 -31.78
CA GLY A 538 -4.59 -2.56 -30.96
C GLY A 538 -3.51 -3.62 -30.76
N LEU A 539 -3.89 -4.74 -30.12
CA LEU A 539 -2.97 -5.81 -29.72
C LEU A 539 -2.28 -6.54 -30.89
N PHE A 540 -2.98 -6.70 -32.02
CA PHE A 540 -2.51 -7.53 -33.13
C PHE A 540 -1.69 -6.76 -34.18
N GLU A 541 -1.60 -5.44 -34.05
CA GLU A 541 -0.90 -4.58 -35.00
C GLU A 541 0.07 -3.62 -34.30
N GLY A 542 0.85 -2.87 -35.10
CA GLY A 542 1.79 -1.89 -34.59
C GLY A 542 2.77 -2.47 -33.57
N THR A 543 2.95 -1.75 -32.47
CA THR A 543 3.74 -2.14 -31.30
C THR A 543 3.00 -3.06 -30.34
N GLY A 544 1.66 -3.18 -30.45
CA GLY A 544 0.86 -4.08 -29.63
C GLY A 544 1.29 -5.54 -29.79
N ARG A 545 1.73 -5.93 -31.00
CA ARG A 545 2.21 -7.29 -31.29
C ARG A 545 3.42 -7.73 -30.44
N LEU A 546 4.17 -6.78 -29.86
CA LEU A 546 5.34 -7.08 -29.03
C LEU A 546 4.95 -7.82 -27.74
N PHE A 547 3.70 -7.74 -27.32
CA PHE A 547 3.15 -8.63 -26.29
C PHE A 547 3.37 -10.11 -26.64
N PHE A 548 3.17 -10.51 -27.91
CA PHE A 548 3.34 -11.90 -28.31
C PHE A 548 4.79 -12.38 -28.25
N GLU A 549 5.77 -11.48 -28.35
CA GLU A 549 7.18 -11.81 -28.14
C GLU A 549 7.47 -12.08 -26.65
N PHE A 550 6.86 -11.32 -25.74
CA PHE A 550 6.91 -11.64 -24.31
C PHE A 550 6.29 -13.02 -24.04
N TYR A 551 5.08 -13.27 -24.54
CA TYR A 551 4.39 -14.56 -24.36
C TYR A 551 5.24 -15.72 -24.90
N ARG A 552 5.78 -15.58 -26.12
CA ARG A 552 6.66 -16.59 -26.74
C ARG A 552 7.86 -16.87 -25.84
N LEU A 553 8.64 -15.86 -25.47
CA LEU A 553 9.87 -16.05 -24.69
C LEU A 553 9.59 -16.51 -23.24
N LEU A 554 8.46 -16.11 -22.65
CA LEU A 554 8.00 -16.64 -21.37
C LEU A 554 7.79 -18.15 -21.43
N HIS A 555 7.17 -18.65 -22.51
CA HIS A 555 6.98 -20.08 -22.71
C HIS A 555 8.32 -20.81 -22.90
N GLU A 556 9.24 -20.23 -23.67
CA GLU A 556 10.58 -20.80 -23.89
C GLU A 556 11.46 -20.84 -22.63
N ALA A 557 11.31 -19.87 -21.74
CA ALA A 557 12.06 -19.79 -20.49
C ALA A 557 11.44 -20.61 -19.34
N ARG A 558 10.18 -21.06 -19.50
CA ARG A 558 9.46 -21.82 -18.48
C ARG A 558 10.16 -23.17 -18.22
N PRO A 559 10.30 -23.59 -16.95
CA PRO A 559 10.79 -24.93 -16.63
C PRO A 559 9.94 -26.02 -17.30
N LYS A 560 10.59 -27.10 -17.73
CA LYS A 560 9.89 -28.28 -18.26
C LYS A 560 9.09 -28.97 -17.16
N GLU A 561 8.08 -29.74 -17.53
CA GLU A 561 7.33 -30.56 -16.59
C GLU A 561 8.26 -31.48 -15.78
N GLY A 562 8.05 -31.54 -14.46
CA GLY A 562 8.92 -32.24 -13.51
C GLY A 562 10.09 -31.41 -12.96
N ASP A 563 10.39 -30.23 -13.52
CA ASP A 563 11.32 -29.29 -12.89
C ASP A 563 10.59 -28.47 -11.79
N GLU A 564 10.96 -28.74 -10.54
CA GLU A 564 10.40 -28.07 -9.35
C GLU A 564 11.13 -26.77 -8.98
N ARG A 565 12.03 -26.29 -9.86
CA ARG A 565 12.70 -25.00 -9.66
C ARG A 565 11.68 -23.85 -9.63
N PRO A 566 11.75 -22.96 -8.61
CA PRO A 566 10.90 -21.78 -8.57
C PRO A 566 11.10 -20.89 -9.81
N PHE A 567 10.01 -20.62 -10.50
CA PHE A 567 9.99 -19.80 -11.71
C PHE A 567 8.91 -18.75 -11.64
N PHE A 568 9.31 -17.50 -11.80
CA PHE A 568 8.45 -16.34 -11.62
C PHE A 568 8.41 -15.51 -12.89
N TRP A 569 7.28 -14.83 -13.10
CA TRP A 569 7.16 -13.90 -14.20
C TRP A 569 6.20 -12.76 -13.87
N LEU A 570 6.41 -11.62 -14.54
CA LEU A 570 5.61 -10.42 -14.40
C LEU A 570 5.50 -9.69 -15.75
N PHE A 571 4.29 -9.40 -16.17
CA PHE A 571 3.99 -8.56 -17.33
C PHE A 571 3.18 -7.33 -16.89
N GLU A 572 3.61 -6.15 -17.32
CA GLU A 572 2.95 -4.88 -17.02
C GLU A 572 2.38 -4.23 -18.27
N ASN A 573 1.22 -3.56 -18.12
CA ASN A 573 0.75 -2.62 -19.13
C ASN A 573 -0.30 -1.62 -18.59
N VAL A 574 -0.73 -0.68 -19.44
CA VAL A 574 -1.66 0.41 -19.09
C VAL A 574 -3.08 -0.09 -18.77
N VAL A 575 -3.72 0.51 -17.75
CA VAL A 575 -5.13 0.23 -17.45
C VAL A 575 -6.08 0.74 -18.55
N ALA A 576 -5.69 1.83 -19.21
CA ALA A 576 -6.45 2.44 -20.30
C ALA A 576 -6.25 1.69 -21.63
N MET A 577 -6.34 0.36 -21.64
CA MET A 577 -6.36 -0.47 -22.85
C MET A 577 -7.77 -0.91 -23.22
N GLY A 578 -7.98 -1.39 -24.45
CA GLY A 578 -9.28 -1.93 -24.86
C GLY A 578 -9.69 -3.15 -24.02
N ILE A 579 -10.99 -3.29 -23.72
CA ILE A 579 -11.50 -4.42 -22.93
C ILE A 579 -11.20 -5.76 -23.63
N SER A 580 -11.29 -5.80 -24.96
CA SER A 580 -10.91 -6.96 -25.77
C SER A 580 -9.42 -7.29 -25.63
N ASP A 581 -8.54 -6.29 -25.72
CA ASP A 581 -7.09 -6.48 -25.61
C ASP A 581 -6.72 -7.00 -24.21
N LYS A 582 -7.31 -6.43 -23.15
CA LYS A 582 -7.13 -6.90 -21.76
C LYS A 582 -7.53 -8.37 -21.63
N ARG A 583 -8.70 -8.74 -22.16
CA ARG A 583 -9.22 -10.10 -22.11
C ARG A 583 -8.32 -11.05 -22.88
N ASP A 584 -7.86 -10.65 -24.06
CA ASP A 584 -7.02 -11.52 -24.89
C ASP A 584 -5.64 -11.70 -24.27
N ILE A 585 -5.01 -10.65 -23.72
CA ILE A 585 -3.78 -10.77 -22.92
C ILE A 585 -3.98 -11.75 -21.75
N SER A 586 -5.09 -11.62 -21.02
CA SER A 586 -5.41 -12.50 -19.87
C SER A 586 -5.59 -13.96 -20.30
N ARG A 587 -6.15 -14.21 -21.50
CA ARG A 587 -6.27 -15.55 -22.08
C ARG A 587 -4.92 -16.14 -22.46
N PHE A 588 -4.05 -15.37 -23.12
CA PHE A 588 -2.71 -15.84 -23.49
C PHE A 588 -1.85 -16.12 -22.26
N LEU A 589 -1.95 -15.29 -21.23
CA LEU A 589 -1.18 -15.44 -19.99
C LEU A 589 -1.84 -16.37 -18.96
N GLU A 590 -3.07 -16.83 -19.22
CA GLU A 590 -3.85 -17.72 -18.35
C GLU A 590 -4.02 -17.16 -16.92
N CYS A 591 -4.10 -15.83 -16.78
CA CYS A 591 -4.37 -15.20 -15.50
C CYS A 591 -5.01 -13.82 -15.69
N ASN A 592 -5.74 -13.36 -14.67
CA ASN A 592 -6.28 -12.00 -14.63
C ASN A 592 -5.23 -11.01 -14.10
N PRO A 593 -5.26 -9.74 -14.55
CA PRO A 593 -4.36 -8.73 -14.03
C PRO A 593 -4.80 -8.23 -12.66
N VAL A 594 -3.81 -7.90 -11.82
CA VAL A 594 -4.00 -7.04 -10.65
C VAL A 594 -3.86 -5.59 -11.09
N MET A 595 -4.81 -4.74 -10.68
CA MET A 595 -4.74 -3.30 -10.92
C MET A 595 -4.08 -2.62 -9.72
N ILE A 596 -2.97 -1.93 -9.97
CA ILE A 596 -2.21 -1.19 -8.97
C ILE A 596 -2.06 0.25 -9.45
N ASP A 597 -2.36 1.22 -8.59
CA ASP A 597 -2.18 2.65 -8.86
C ASP A 597 -1.05 3.19 -8.00
N ALA A 598 -0.02 3.74 -8.64
CA ALA A 598 1.15 4.29 -7.93
C ALA A 598 0.77 5.40 -6.94
N LYS A 599 -0.44 6.00 -7.02
CA LYS A 599 -0.88 7.05 -6.08
C LYS A 599 -0.84 6.61 -4.61
N GLU A 600 -0.93 5.31 -4.36
CA GLU A 600 -0.97 4.75 -3.01
C GLU A 600 0.41 4.77 -2.34
N VAL A 601 1.48 4.90 -3.12
CA VAL A 601 2.89 4.84 -2.66
C VAL A 601 3.80 5.90 -3.30
N SER A 602 3.25 6.81 -4.11
CA SER A 602 4.02 7.84 -4.81
C SER A 602 3.18 9.09 -5.06
N ALA A 603 3.83 10.17 -5.49
CA ALA A 603 3.20 11.42 -5.89
C ALA A 603 2.50 11.39 -7.27
N ALA A 604 2.31 10.21 -7.89
CA ALA A 604 1.77 10.10 -9.24
C ALA A 604 0.47 9.26 -9.31
N HIS A 605 -0.51 9.72 -10.10
CA HIS A 605 -1.61 8.86 -10.55
C HIS A 605 -1.13 8.02 -11.73
N ARG A 606 -0.89 6.74 -11.49
CA ARG A 606 -0.40 5.82 -12.53
C ARG A 606 -0.98 4.44 -12.29
N ALA A 607 -2.23 4.25 -12.69
CA ALA A 607 -2.87 2.95 -12.68
C ALA A 607 -2.30 2.05 -13.78
N ARG A 608 -1.88 0.82 -13.41
CA ARG A 608 -1.32 -0.21 -14.27
C ARG A 608 -1.90 -1.59 -13.96
N TYR A 609 -1.96 -2.42 -14.99
CA TYR A 609 -2.32 -3.83 -14.90
C TYR A 609 -1.04 -4.67 -14.83
N PHE A 610 -1.04 -5.63 -13.91
CA PHE A 610 0.05 -6.57 -13.68
C PHE A 610 -0.46 -8.00 -13.78
N TRP A 611 0.06 -8.75 -14.75
CA TRP A 611 -0.14 -10.20 -14.88
C TRP A 611 1.11 -10.90 -14.37
N GLY A 612 0.95 -12.00 -13.64
CA GLY A 612 2.11 -12.70 -13.11
C GLY A 612 1.76 -13.75 -12.08
N ASN A 613 2.78 -14.40 -11.57
CA ASN A 613 2.68 -15.43 -10.53
C ASN A 613 3.52 -15.10 -9.29
N LEU A 614 3.82 -13.82 -9.08
CA LEU A 614 4.59 -13.39 -7.93
C LEU A 614 3.75 -13.57 -6.64
N PRO A 615 4.31 -14.11 -5.55
CA PRO A 615 3.54 -14.42 -4.35
C PRO A 615 2.96 -13.17 -3.66
N GLY A 616 1.63 -13.08 -3.55
CA GLY A 616 0.98 -11.95 -2.86
C GLY A 616 0.81 -10.69 -3.71
N MET A 617 0.71 -10.81 -5.04
CA MET A 617 0.40 -9.67 -5.94
C MET A 617 -0.89 -8.93 -5.57
N ASN A 618 -1.87 -9.64 -5.01
CA ASN A 618 -3.18 -9.10 -4.66
C ASN A 618 -3.23 -8.51 -3.24
N ARG A 619 -2.09 -8.42 -2.53
CA ARG A 619 -2.05 -7.85 -1.18
C ARG A 619 -2.32 -6.34 -1.21
N PRO A 620 -2.88 -5.76 -0.13
CA PRO A 620 -3.03 -4.32 -0.02
C PRO A 620 -1.66 -3.62 -0.14
N LEU A 621 -1.66 -2.48 -0.82
CA LEU A 621 -0.48 -1.61 -0.89
C LEU A 621 -0.41 -0.77 0.39
N THR A 622 0.79 -0.65 0.92
CA THR A 622 1.08 0.16 2.11
C THR A 622 2.29 1.03 1.77
N ALA A 623 2.11 2.34 1.91
CA ALA A 623 3.22 3.29 1.78
C ALA A 623 4.21 3.11 2.92
N MET A 624 5.49 3.15 2.59
CA MET A 624 6.59 3.22 3.54
C MET A 624 6.79 4.66 4.00
N MET A 625 7.48 4.84 5.14
CA MET A 625 7.83 6.18 5.64
C MET A 625 8.65 6.99 4.62
N ASN A 626 9.50 6.32 3.83
CA ASN A 626 10.36 6.95 2.85
C ASN A 626 9.64 7.31 1.54
N ASP A 627 8.38 6.89 1.36
CA ASP A 627 7.61 7.16 0.16
C ASP A 627 7.15 8.63 0.11
N ARG A 628 7.46 9.32 -1.00
CA ARG A 628 7.03 10.69 -1.25
C ARG A 628 5.63 10.68 -1.85
N LEU A 629 4.63 10.92 -1.01
CA LEU A 629 3.22 10.80 -1.42
C LEU A 629 2.66 12.09 -2.02
N GLU A 630 3.20 13.25 -1.68
CA GLU A 630 2.76 14.53 -2.24
C GLU A 630 3.81 15.07 -3.21
N LEU A 631 3.36 15.69 -4.31
CA LEU A 631 4.25 16.27 -5.32
C LEU A 631 5.23 17.27 -4.70
N GLN A 632 4.77 18.00 -3.67
CA GLN A 632 5.60 18.98 -2.98
C GLN A 632 6.87 18.36 -2.38
N ASP A 633 6.83 17.09 -1.97
CA ASP A 633 7.96 16.37 -1.38
C ASP A 633 8.99 15.97 -2.46
N CYS A 634 8.61 16.00 -3.74
CA CYS A 634 9.49 15.74 -4.88
C CYS A 634 10.18 17.01 -5.41
N LEU A 635 9.61 18.20 -5.16
CA LEU A 635 10.09 19.46 -5.75
C LEU A 635 11.39 19.97 -5.13
N GLU A 636 12.15 20.74 -5.91
CA GLU A 636 13.31 21.47 -5.40
C GLU A 636 12.93 22.71 -4.58
N HIS A 637 13.88 23.21 -3.79
CA HIS A 637 13.68 24.38 -2.93
C HIS A 637 13.25 25.61 -3.74
N GLY A 638 12.28 26.36 -3.21
CA GLY A 638 11.73 27.56 -3.86
C GLY A 638 10.65 27.29 -4.92
N ARG A 639 10.23 26.03 -5.07
CA ARG A 639 9.17 25.61 -6.00
C ARG A 639 7.97 25.08 -5.22
N THR A 640 6.77 25.36 -5.71
CA THR A 640 5.51 25.02 -5.03
C THR A 640 4.60 24.19 -5.94
N ALA A 641 4.10 23.08 -5.42
CA ALA A 641 3.20 22.18 -6.12
C ALA A 641 1.79 22.80 -6.20
N LYS A 642 1.19 22.77 -7.41
CA LYS A 642 -0.23 23.14 -7.59
C LYS A 642 -1.19 22.00 -7.28
N PHE A 643 -0.71 20.78 -7.43
CA PHE A 643 -1.49 19.55 -7.28
C PHE A 643 -0.78 18.66 -6.26
N GLY A 644 -1.55 17.93 -5.46
CA GLY A 644 -0.96 16.95 -4.53
C GLY A 644 -0.35 15.76 -5.26
N LYS A 645 -0.89 15.38 -6.43
CA LYS A 645 -0.35 14.32 -7.28
C LYS A 645 -0.41 14.70 -8.76
N VAL A 646 0.55 14.21 -9.52
CA VAL A 646 0.65 14.43 -10.97
C VAL A 646 0.02 13.28 -11.76
N ARG A 647 -0.71 13.59 -12.83
CA ARG A 647 -1.42 12.57 -13.64
C ARG A 647 -0.60 11.96 -14.76
N THR A 648 0.41 12.69 -15.22
CA THR A 648 1.25 12.28 -16.33
C THR A 648 2.67 12.67 -15.97
N ILE A 649 3.55 11.69 -15.94
CA ILE A 649 4.99 11.92 -15.83
C ILE A 649 5.49 11.95 -17.28
N THR A 650 6.06 13.06 -17.73
CA THR A 650 6.56 13.24 -19.11
C THR A 650 7.34 14.55 -19.22
N THR A 651 8.41 14.58 -20.02
CA THR A 651 9.11 15.82 -20.36
C THR A 651 8.35 16.69 -21.34
N ARG A 652 7.36 16.13 -22.05
CA ARG A 652 6.58 16.87 -23.03
C ARG A 652 5.69 17.89 -22.33
N SER A 653 6.03 19.16 -22.47
CA SER A 653 5.31 20.30 -21.89
C SER A 653 3.81 20.27 -22.15
N ASN A 654 3.35 19.82 -23.32
CA ASN A 654 1.92 19.71 -23.61
C ASN A 654 1.24 18.55 -22.89
N SER A 655 1.96 17.46 -22.59
CA SER A 655 1.40 16.26 -21.97
C SER A 655 1.48 16.29 -20.44
N ILE A 656 2.35 17.13 -19.86
CA ILE A 656 2.47 17.30 -18.40
C ILE A 656 1.40 18.24 -17.82
N LYS A 657 0.73 19.04 -18.67
CA LYS A 657 -0.38 19.92 -18.25
C LYS A 657 -1.50 19.14 -17.58
N GLN A 658 -2.02 19.72 -16.50
CA GLN A 658 -2.97 19.10 -15.59
C GLN A 658 -4.33 19.80 -15.65
N GLY A 659 -5.39 19.01 -15.43
CA GLY A 659 -6.76 19.53 -15.36
C GLY A 659 -7.38 19.91 -16.70
N LYS A 660 -8.62 20.39 -16.66
CA LYS A 660 -9.34 20.86 -17.86
C LYS A 660 -8.74 22.15 -18.40
N ASP A 661 -8.25 22.99 -17.50
CA ASP A 661 -7.70 24.31 -17.80
C ASP A 661 -6.20 24.27 -18.17
N GLN A 662 -5.62 23.06 -18.28
CA GLN A 662 -4.29 22.82 -18.87
C GLN A 662 -3.14 23.58 -18.18
N HIS A 663 -3.12 23.57 -16.84
CA HIS A 663 -2.09 24.23 -16.04
C HIS A 663 -0.82 23.38 -15.89
N TYR A 664 0.35 24.01 -15.82
CA TYR A 664 1.56 23.29 -15.41
C TYR A 664 1.53 22.93 -13.91
N PRO A 665 2.18 21.83 -13.50
CA PRO A 665 2.04 21.29 -12.15
C PRO A 665 2.74 22.11 -11.05
N VAL A 666 3.65 23.01 -11.40
CA VAL A 666 4.50 23.73 -10.44
C VAL A 666 4.38 25.24 -10.60
N TYR A 667 4.56 25.95 -9.49
CA TYR A 667 4.86 27.39 -9.46
C TYR A 667 6.31 27.63 -9.03
N MET A 668 6.99 28.53 -9.73
CA MET A 668 8.27 29.08 -9.31
C MET A 668 8.21 30.60 -9.51
N ASN A 669 8.48 31.40 -8.46
CA ASN A 669 8.45 32.87 -8.53
C ASN A 669 7.15 33.43 -9.13
N ASN A 670 5.98 32.89 -8.72
CA ASN A 670 4.65 33.23 -9.24
C ASN A 670 4.42 32.97 -10.74
N LYS A 671 5.29 32.17 -11.39
CA LYS A 671 5.12 31.72 -12.77
C LYS A 671 4.87 30.22 -12.81
N GLU A 672 4.03 29.77 -13.74
CA GLU A 672 3.83 28.35 -13.98
C GLU A 672 5.10 27.72 -14.56
N ASP A 673 5.46 26.54 -14.09
CA ASP A 673 6.61 25.79 -14.56
C ASP A 673 6.34 24.27 -14.63
N ILE A 674 7.09 23.57 -15.47
CA ILE A 674 7.04 22.11 -15.62
C ILE A 674 7.85 21.42 -14.51
N LEU A 675 7.73 20.10 -14.39
CA LEU A 675 8.64 19.33 -13.53
C LEU A 675 10.03 19.25 -14.16
N TRP A 676 11.05 19.41 -13.33
CA TRP A 676 12.42 19.12 -13.74
C TRP A 676 12.67 17.61 -13.74
N CYS A 677 13.67 17.15 -14.49
CA CYS A 677 13.99 15.72 -14.58
C CYS A 677 14.28 15.11 -13.21
N THR A 678 15.02 15.82 -12.35
CA THR A 678 15.31 15.38 -10.97
C THR A 678 14.06 15.31 -10.09
N GLU A 679 13.03 16.13 -10.36
CA GLU A 679 11.74 16.10 -9.68
C GLU A 679 10.82 15.00 -10.22
N MET A 680 10.98 14.60 -11.49
CA MET A 680 10.29 13.46 -12.09
C MET A 680 10.89 12.11 -11.69
N GLU A 681 12.19 12.08 -11.37
CA GLU A 681 12.88 10.89 -10.83
C GLU A 681 12.48 10.59 -9.38
N ARG A 682 12.11 11.62 -8.61
CA ARG A 682 11.61 11.53 -7.23
C ARG A 682 10.13 11.20 -7.20
#